data_AF-A0A537XWE2-F1
#
_entry.id   AF-A0A537XWE2-F1
#
_cell.length_a   1.000
_cell.length_b   1.000
_cell.length_c   1.000
_cell.angle_alpha   90.00
_cell.angle_beta   90.00
_cell.angle_gamma   90.00
#
_symmetry.space_group_name_H-M   'P 1'
#
loop_
_entity.id
_entity.type
_entity.pdbx_description
1 polymer ?
#
loop_
_entity_poly.entity_id
_entity_poly.type
_entity_poly.pdbx_seq_one_letter_code
_entity_poly.pdbx_strand_id
1 'polypeptide(L)'
;MAAVNFARAHNLVVAVRGGGHNVAGSAVCDGGLVIDLARMKGIRVDPLRRTARAQPGLTWGEFDHETQAFGLATPGGLVSSTGIAGLTLGGGVGWLSRKYGTTSDNVLSADVITAEGRQVTASPTDHADLFWAIRGGGGNFGIVTSFEYQLHPVGPSVLAGLIFYPGEVAGRFLRFFRDASASFPDAVTAIATLKMAPPVPFLPPEAHGRPMVVLGLCWAGPIDEGEAALRPLREIGPPLADLLVPRPYTQLQSMLDANWAPGFHNYWKADYLGGLPDEAIDAIVDHARAISSPLSDIKVIPLGGAFARADERFSAFPHRQAPVLFNINSRWADAGETDRHVEWTRGLSQAVQPFASGGVYVNFLGDEGEDRVRAAYGPATYDRLAEIKGRYDPTNFFRMNLFYKDVGAGPPIVFLHGTLGSSSSWAGQVARLSPQFRCIAYDRRGSSRSPYVAEGNHEHTGDADDAAALIRLLGAPPCILVASSAGGRVALDLLLRHPGLVRGAVLAEPAVFELDPDEGPAFQAAARSAVQRALADRGPRAAVDAFAELVDPAEWRSAEEEGRNRRRDNHPALLRLLQAQPVPITAERLEELHTPCVVVMGTRTHRVFRGIATVVAGSIPGARLVEMAGAGHQTYLHDPDAFAGIVADFARGLQLSPQGTVKTLESSSRDVIPSF
;
A
#
# COMPACT_ATOMS: atom_id res chain seq x y z
N MET A 1 -1.28 -24.33 -0.44
CA MET A 1 -1.60 -24.84 0.90
C MET A 1 -0.36 -24.96 1.79
N ALA A 2 0.62 -25.81 1.44
CA ALA A 2 1.82 -26.02 2.28
C ALA A 2 2.56 -24.72 2.66
N ALA A 3 2.79 -23.81 1.70
CA ALA A 3 3.44 -22.52 1.97
C ALA A 3 2.64 -21.62 2.94
N VAL A 4 1.31 -21.58 2.81
CA VAL A 4 0.43 -20.84 3.74
C VAL A 4 0.52 -21.43 5.14
N ASN A 5 0.41 -22.76 5.26
CA ASN A 5 0.49 -23.43 6.56
C ASN A 5 1.86 -23.28 7.21
N PHE A 6 2.93 -23.32 6.41
CA PHE A 6 4.29 -23.06 6.88
C PHE A 6 4.42 -21.63 7.42
N ALA A 7 4.01 -20.63 6.63
CA ALA A 7 4.05 -19.24 7.08
C ALA A 7 3.21 -19.00 8.34
N ARG A 8 2.06 -19.68 8.49
CA ARG A 8 1.26 -19.64 9.72
C ARG A 8 1.97 -20.28 10.91
N ALA A 9 2.50 -21.49 10.75
CA ALA A 9 3.19 -22.21 11.81
C ALA A 9 4.43 -21.45 12.33
N HIS A 10 5.03 -20.61 11.47
CA HIS A 10 6.22 -19.83 11.77
C HIS A 10 5.97 -18.33 11.94
N ASN A 11 4.70 -17.89 11.96
CA ASN A 11 4.30 -16.48 12.07
C ASN A 11 5.02 -15.55 11.07
N LEU A 12 5.23 -16.02 9.84
CA LEU A 12 5.90 -15.26 8.79
C LEU A 12 4.92 -14.28 8.12
N VAL A 13 5.42 -13.10 7.82
CA VAL A 13 4.78 -12.19 6.88
C VAL A 13 4.74 -12.85 5.50
N VAL A 14 3.63 -12.75 4.78
CA VAL A 14 3.46 -13.35 3.45
C VAL A 14 3.25 -12.28 2.39
N ALA A 15 4.14 -12.25 1.41
CA ALA A 15 3.91 -11.59 0.12
C ALA A 15 3.49 -12.63 -0.92
N VAL A 16 2.55 -12.28 -1.80
CA VAL A 16 2.12 -13.15 -2.90
C VAL A 16 2.51 -12.50 -4.21
N ARG A 17 3.25 -13.22 -5.04
CA ARG A 17 3.76 -12.68 -6.31
C ARG A 17 3.15 -13.42 -7.49
N GLY A 18 2.34 -12.70 -8.26
CA GLY A 18 2.00 -13.07 -9.65
C GLY A 18 3.08 -12.55 -10.60
N GLY A 19 2.76 -11.50 -11.38
CA GLY A 19 3.73 -10.86 -12.28
C GLY A 19 4.64 -9.79 -11.63
N GLY A 20 4.38 -9.38 -10.38
CA GLY A 20 5.22 -8.41 -9.66
C GLY A 20 5.18 -6.97 -10.20
N HIS A 21 4.05 -6.54 -10.78
CA HIS A 21 3.92 -5.27 -11.52
C HIS A 21 3.47 -4.05 -10.69
N ASN A 22 2.97 -4.22 -9.48
CA ASN A 22 2.43 -3.10 -8.69
C ASN A 22 3.58 -2.25 -8.08
N VAL A 23 3.50 -0.91 -8.24
CA VAL A 23 4.57 0.01 -7.79
C VAL A 23 4.73 0.10 -6.28
N ALA A 24 3.70 -0.27 -5.50
CA ALA A 24 3.80 -0.27 -4.05
C ALA A 24 4.68 -1.41 -3.51
N GLY A 25 5.22 -2.28 -4.38
CA GLY A 25 6.17 -3.31 -3.99
C GLY A 25 5.56 -4.45 -3.18
N SER A 26 4.22 -4.55 -3.12
CA SER A 26 3.48 -5.52 -2.29
C SER A 26 3.73 -7.01 -2.62
N ALA A 27 4.43 -7.30 -3.73
CA ALA A 27 4.79 -8.64 -4.16
C ALA A 27 6.12 -9.16 -3.57
N VAL A 28 6.79 -8.38 -2.74
CA VAL A 28 7.98 -8.79 -1.99
C VAL A 28 7.85 -8.33 -0.54
N CYS A 29 8.45 -9.07 0.37
CA CYS A 29 8.56 -8.71 1.77
C CYS A 29 9.97 -9.03 2.25
N ASP A 30 10.52 -8.21 3.14
CA ASP A 30 11.70 -8.58 3.91
C ASP A 30 11.32 -9.73 4.86
N GLY A 31 12.30 -10.47 5.41
CA GLY A 31 12.16 -11.34 6.61
C GLY A 31 10.98 -12.33 6.68
N GLY A 32 10.28 -12.56 5.57
CA GLY A 32 9.03 -13.31 5.48
C GLY A 32 9.09 -14.33 4.35
N LEU A 33 7.91 -14.74 3.87
CA LEU A 33 7.78 -15.71 2.79
C LEU A 33 7.13 -15.06 1.57
N VAL A 34 7.86 -15.04 0.46
CA VAL A 34 7.28 -14.76 -0.85
C VAL A 34 6.73 -16.06 -1.43
N ILE A 35 5.41 -16.14 -1.57
CA ILE A 35 4.77 -17.22 -2.32
C ILE A 35 4.73 -16.79 -3.78
N ASP A 36 5.79 -17.18 -4.51
CA ASP A 36 5.97 -16.85 -5.92
C ASP A 36 5.20 -17.84 -6.81
N LEU A 37 4.19 -17.32 -7.51
CA LEU A 37 3.32 -18.09 -8.38
C LEU A 37 3.83 -18.15 -9.82
N ALA A 38 4.95 -17.50 -10.15
CA ALA A 38 5.43 -17.35 -11.53
C ALA A 38 5.62 -18.69 -12.26
N ARG A 39 5.87 -19.80 -11.54
CA ARG A 39 6.01 -21.14 -12.15
C ARG A 39 4.67 -21.83 -12.47
N MET A 40 3.55 -21.29 -12.00
CA MET A 40 2.21 -21.82 -12.27
C MET A 40 1.71 -21.26 -13.62
N LYS A 41 2.14 -21.89 -14.71
CA LYS A 41 1.91 -21.44 -16.10
C LYS A 41 0.87 -22.23 -16.89
N GLY A 42 0.17 -23.17 -16.27
CA GLY A 42 -0.82 -24.00 -16.96
C GLY A 42 -2.04 -23.20 -17.43
N ILE A 43 -2.48 -23.45 -18.66
CA ILE A 43 -3.73 -22.93 -19.21
C ILE A 43 -4.40 -23.98 -20.09
N ARG A 44 -5.73 -24.02 -20.04
CA ARG A 44 -6.56 -24.84 -20.92
C ARG A 44 -7.65 -23.98 -21.52
N VAL A 45 -7.69 -23.90 -22.85
CA VAL A 45 -8.71 -23.19 -23.62
C VAL A 45 -9.75 -24.19 -24.13
N ASP A 46 -11.03 -23.90 -23.93
CA ASP A 46 -12.15 -24.58 -24.56
C ASP A 46 -12.75 -23.64 -25.62
N PRO A 47 -12.49 -23.86 -26.92
CA PRO A 47 -12.98 -22.97 -27.96
C PRO A 47 -14.49 -23.09 -28.21
N LEU A 48 -15.11 -24.22 -27.83
CA LEU A 48 -16.56 -24.44 -28.00
C LEU A 48 -17.35 -23.69 -26.91
N ARG A 49 -16.93 -23.83 -25.65
CA ARG A 49 -17.50 -23.10 -24.52
C ARG A 49 -17.00 -21.65 -24.45
N ARG A 50 -15.92 -21.35 -25.18
CA ARG A 50 -15.18 -20.08 -25.14
C ARG A 50 -14.75 -19.74 -23.72
N THR A 51 -14.10 -20.68 -23.05
CA THR A 51 -13.55 -20.43 -21.72
C THR A 51 -12.06 -20.74 -21.66
N ALA A 52 -11.34 -20.09 -20.74
CA ALA A 52 -9.96 -20.43 -20.43
C ALA A 52 -9.82 -20.66 -18.93
N ARG A 53 -9.33 -21.84 -18.54
CA ARG A 53 -8.89 -22.10 -17.17
C ARG A 53 -7.38 -21.87 -17.10
N ALA A 54 -6.95 -20.86 -16.34
CA ALA A 54 -5.59 -20.34 -16.35
C ALA A 54 -5.02 -20.25 -14.93
N GLN A 55 -3.75 -20.66 -14.79
CA GLN A 55 -3.00 -20.55 -13.55
C GLN A 55 -2.47 -19.11 -13.34
N PRO A 56 -2.34 -18.66 -12.08
CA PRO A 56 -2.10 -17.27 -11.71
C PRO A 56 -0.72 -16.73 -12.09
N GLY A 57 0.23 -17.62 -12.41
CA GLY A 57 1.60 -17.26 -12.77
C GLY A 57 1.75 -16.72 -14.18
N LEU A 58 0.73 -16.88 -15.03
CA LEU A 58 0.75 -16.41 -16.41
C LEU A 58 0.88 -14.88 -16.48
N THR A 59 1.58 -14.41 -17.51
CA THR A 59 1.49 -13.03 -18.00
C THR A 59 0.37 -12.92 -19.03
N TRP A 60 -0.06 -11.69 -19.35
CA TRP A 60 -1.05 -11.50 -20.42
C TRP A 60 -0.55 -11.97 -21.78
N GLY A 61 0.72 -11.77 -22.10
CA GLY A 61 1.29 -12.26 -23.36
C GLY A 61 1.20 -13.78 -23.50
N GLU A 62 1.46 -14.52 -22.42
CA GLU A 62 1.32 -15.98 -22.40
C GLU A 62 -0.15 -16.43 -22.52
N PHE A 63 -1.07 -15.75 -21.82
CA PHE A 63 -2.50 -16.03 -21.90
C PHE A 63 -3.07 -15.72 -23.31
N ASP A 64 -2.69 -14.58 -23.87
CA ASP A 64 -3.14 -14.13 -25.19
C ASP A 64 -2.55 -15.04 -26.28
N HIS A 65 -1.33 -15.52 -26.15
CA HIS A 65 -0.74 -16.50 -27.07
C HIS A 65 -1.62 -17.75 -27.22
N GLU A 66 -2.03 -18.33 -26.09
CA GLU A 66 -2.80 -19.59 -26.05
C GLU A 66 -4.25 -19.39 -26.48
N THR A 67 -4.87 -18.28 -26.12
CA THR A 67 -6.27 -17.99 -26.52
C THR A 67 -6.39 -17.58 -27.99
N GLN A 68 -5.39 -16.86 -28.52
CA GLN A 68 -5.37 -16.44 -29.93
C GLN A 68 -5.13 -17.58 -30.90
N ALA A 69 -4.62 -18.74 -30.45
CA ALA A 69 -4.61 -19.97 -31.26
C ALA A 69 -6.03 -20.37 -31.74
N PHE A 70 -7.07 -19.88 -31.06
CA PHE A 70 -8.48 -20.09 -31.40
C PHE A 70 -9.21 -18.81 -31.85
N GLY A 71 -8.50 -17.70 -32.06
CA GLY A 71 -9.10 -16.39 -32.38
C GLY A 71 -9.95 -15.81 -31.22
N LEU A 72 -9.63 -16.21 -29.99
CA LEU A 72 -10.34 -15.81 -28.78
C LEU A 72 -9.47 -14.94 -27.88
N ALA A 73 -10.07 -14.00 -27.14
CA ALA A 73 -9.41 -13.23 -26.09
C ALA A 73 -10.39 -12.85 -24.99
N THR A 74 -9.90 -12.34 -23.87
CA THR A 74 -10.71 -11.66 -22.84
C THR A 74 -10.06 -10.33 -22.48
N PRO A 75 -10.76 -9.36 -21.87
CA PRO A 75 -10.10 -8.13 -21.42
C PRO A 75 -8.91 -8.41 -20.51
N GLY A 76 -7.76 -7.86 -20.89
CA GLY A 76 -6.52 -7.89 -20.11
C GLY A 76 -5.96 -6.49 -19.90
N GLY A 77 -4.71 -6.41 -19.45
CA GLY A 77 -3.95 -5.15 -19.34
C GLY A 77 -3.37 -4.70 -20.68
N LEU A 78 -2.77 -3.51 -20.69
CA LEU A 78 -2.18 -2.88 -21.88
C LEU A 78 -0.74 -3.35 -22.22
N VAL A 79 -0.09 -4.06 -21.29
CA VAL A 79 1.32 -4.48 -21.37
C VAL A 79 1.38 -5.99 -21.15
N SER A 80 2.04 -6.70 -22.07
CA SER A 80 1.97 -8.16 -22.16
C SER A 80 2.65 -8.86 -20.98
N SER A 81 3.65 -8.24 -20.36
CA SER A 81 4.37 -8.80 -19.22
C SER A 81 3.56 -8.79 -17.91
N THR A 82 2.42 -8.09 -17.88
CA THR A 82 1.60 -7.96 -16.68
C THR A 82 1.04 -9.33 -16.27
N GLY A 83 1.23 -9.72 -15.01
CA GLY A 83 0.70 -10.99 -14.49
C GLY A 83 -0.83 -10.99 -14.39
N ILE A 84 -1.48 -12.09 -14.79
CA ILE A 84 -2.95 -12.17 -14.87
C ILE A 84 -3.61 -12.03 -13.49
N ALA A 85 -2.98 -12.57 -12.44
CA ALA A 85 -3.61 -12.68 -11.13
C ALA A 85 -3.82 -11.32 -10.47
N GLY A 86 -2.76 -10.53 -10.28
CA GLY A 86 -2.86 -9.21 -9.68
C GLY A 86 -3.77 -8.28 -10.48
N LEU A 87 -3.68 -8.32 -11.81
CA LEU A 87 -4.52 -7.50 -12.66
C LEU A 87 -6.01 -7.85 -12.51
N THR A 88 -6.34 -9.13 -12.57
CA THR A 88 -7.73 -9.63 -12.44
C THR A 88 -8.30 -9.31 -11.07
N LEU A 89 -7.52 -9.54 -10.00
CA LEU A 89 -7.99 -9.37 -8.62
C LEU A 89 -8.34 -7.91 -8.28
N GLY A 90 -7.66 -6.95 -8.92
CA GLY A 90 -8.00 -5.54 -8.80
C GLY A 90 -9.05 -5.04 -9.81
N GLY A 91 -9.57 -5.89 -10.70
CA GLY A 91 -10.53 -5.51 -11.74
C GLY A 91 -9.98 -5.79 -13.14
N GLY A 92 -9.12 -4.91 -13.65
CA GLY A 92 -8.40 -5.10 -14.90
C GLY A 92 -8.98 -4.26 -16.03
N VAL A 93 -8.18 -3.30 -16.51
CA VAL A 93 -8.57 -2.34 -17.55
C VAL A 93 -7.55 -2.36 -18.70
N GLY A 94 -8.02 -2.46 -19.94
CA GLY A 94 -7.18 -2.44 -21.13
C GLY A 94 -7.97 -2.34 -22.44
N TRP A 95 -7.39 -2.82 -23.54
CA TRP A 95 -7.90 -2.57 -24.91
C TRP A 95 -9.32 -3.04 -25.17
N LEU A 96 -9.77 -4.10 -24.49
CA LEU A 96 -11.09 -4.68 -24.73
C LEU A 96 -12.13 -4.24 -23.69
N SER A 97 -11.75 -3.40 -22.73
CA SER A 97 -12.61 -3.13 -21.56
C SER A 97 -13.89 -2.37 -21.89
N ARG A 98 -13.86 -1.48 -22.88
CA ARG A 98 -15.07 -0.78 -23.34
C ARG A 98 -16.07 -1.72 -24.01
N LYS A 99 -15.61 -2.82 -24.63
CA LYS A 99 -16.50 -3.77 -25.32
C LYS A 99 -17.00 -4.89 -24.41
N TYR A 100 -16.16 -5.40 -23.52
CA TYR A 100 -16.46 -6.61 -22.73
C TYR A 100 -16.33 -6.43 -21.21
N GLY A 101 -16.18 -5.20 -20.71
CA GLY A 101 -16.04 -4.92 -19.27
C GLY A 101 -14.63 -5.13 -18.73
N THR A 102 -14.45 -5.12 -17.41
CA THR A 102 -13.14 -5.38 -16.81
C THR A 102 -12.71 -6.84 -16.99
N THR A 103 -11.44 -7.16 -16.78
CA THR A 103 -10.98 -8.56 -16.73
C THR A 103 -11.79 -9.38 -15.71
N SER A 104 -12.02 -8.81 -14.53
CA SER A 104 -12.77 -9.43 -13.43
C SER A 104 -14.23 -9.69 -13.79
N ASP A 105 -14.83 -8.91 -14.69
CA ASP A 105 -16.20 -9.13 -15.17
C ASP A 105 -16.34 -10.40 -16.01
N ASN A 106 -15.21 -10.89 -16.53
CA ASN A 106 -15.15 -12.07 -17.35
C ASN A 106 -14.68 -13.30 -16.57
N VAL A 107 -14.48 -13.22 -15.25
CA VAL A 107 -14.19 -14.39 -14.42
C VAL A 107 -15.50 -15.12 -14.13
N LEU A 108 -15.51 -16.43 -14.39
CA LEU A 108 -16.64 -17.34 -14.16
C LEU A 108 -16.50 -18.12 -12.84
N SER A 109 -15.26 -18.50 -12.49
CA SER A 109 -14.93 -19.14 -11.22
C SER A 109 -13.45 -18.96 -10.89
N ALA A 110 -13.07 -19.17 -9.63
CA ALA A 110 -11.67 -19.20 -9.20
C ALA A 110 -11.44 -20.22 -8.07
N ASP A 111 -10.30 -20.89 -8.09
CA ASP A 111 -9.88 -21.77 -6.98
C ASP A 111 -8.94 -20.98 -6.05
N VAL A 112 -9.30 -20.87 -4.78
CA VAL A 112 -8.65 -19.98 -3.80
C VAL A 112 -8.13 -20.79 -2.62
N ILE A 113 -6.89 -20.52 -2.21
CA ILE A 113 -6.36 -20.97 -0.92
C ILE A 113 -6.59 -19.88 0.13
N THR A 114 -7.43 -20.15 1.12
CA THR A 114 -7.77 -19.19 2.20
C THR A 114 -6.62 -19.04 3.19
N ALA A 115 -6.75 -18.10 4.13
CA ALA A 115 -5.77 -17.90 5.19
C ALA A 115 -5.61 -19.17 6.05
N GLU A 116 -6.68 -19.96 6.21
CA GLU A 116 -6.64 -21.21 6.95
C GLU A 116 -5.90 -22.33 6.22
N GLY A 117 -5.43 -22.08 4.99
CA GLY A 117 -4.77 -23.06 4.14
C GLY A 117 -5.72 -24.06 3.48
N ARG A 118 -7.02 -23.75 3.43
CA ARG A 118 -8.05 -24.57 2.76
C ARG A 118 -8.21 -24.13 1.31
N GLN A 119 -8.44 -25.09 0.42
CA GLN A 119 -8.85 -24.80 -0.94
C GLN A 119 -10.38 -24.71 -1.02
N VAL A 120 -10.87 -23.64 -1.63
CA VAL A 120 -12.29 -23.41 -1.94
C VAL A 120 -12.45 -22.99 -3.39
N THR A 121 -13.63 -23.20 -3.97
CA THR A 121 -14.00 -22.66 -5.27
C THR A 121 -14.94 -21.48 -5.06
N ALA A 122 -14.57 -20.32 -5.58
CA ALA A 122 -15.36 -19.11 -5.60
C ALA A 122 -16.06 -18.98 -6.96
N SER A 123 -17.39 -18.98 -6.95
CA SER A 123 -18.27 -18.85 -8.12
C SER A 123 -19.62 -18.25 -7.69
N PRO A 124 -20.54 -17.92 -8.62
CA PRO A 124 -21.88 -17.44 -8.25
C PRO A 124 -22.69 -18.41 -7.38
N THR A 125 -22.38 -19.70 -7.41
CA THR A 125 -23.12 -20.76 -6.70
C THR A 125 -22.33 -21.43 -5.58
N ASP A 126 -21.06 -21.05 -5.38
CA ASP A 126 -20.16 -21.64 -4.38
C ASP A 126 -19.25 -20.52 -3.84
N HIS A 127 -19.31 -20.22 -2.54
CA HIS A 127 -18.61 -19.08 -1.93
C HIS A 127 -18.82 -17.75 -2.70
N ALA A 128 -20.08 -17.43 -3.00
CA ALA A 128 -20.48 -16.31 -3.87
C ALA A 128 -20.04 -14.92 -3.36
N ASP A 129 -19.91 -14.78 -2.05
CA ASP A 129 -19.36 -13.60 -1.39
C ASP A 129 -17.85 -13.44 -1.63
N LEU A 130 -17.07 -14.51 -1.49
CA LEU A 130 -15.66 -14.54 -1.86
C LEU A 130 -15.49 -14.25 -3.35
N PHE A 131 -16.34 -14.85 -4.18
CA PHE A 131 -16.34 -14.61 -5.62
C PHE A 131 -16.57 -13.14 -5.99
N TRP A 132 -17.52 -12.49 -5.31
CA TRP A 132 -17.73 -11.05 -5.43
C TRP A 132 -16.48 -10.26 -5.00
N ALA A 133 -15.86 -10.63 -3.88
CA ALA A 133 -14.73 -9.92 -3.29
C ALA A 133 -13.44 -10.00 -4.12
N ILE A 134 -13.10 -11.16 -4.67
CA ILE A 134 -11.90 -11.33 -5.50
C ILE A 134 -12.01 -10.64 -6.86
N ARG A 135 -13.22 -10.23 -7.28
CA ARG A 135 -13.45 -9.44 -8.49
C ARG A 135 -13.36 -7.94 -8.19
N GLY A 136 -12.19 -7.48 -7.78
CA GLY A 136 -11.90 -6.06 -7.52
C GLY A 136 -11.22 -5.78 -6.18
N GLY A 137 -11.36 -6.66 -5.20
CA GLY A 137 -10.84 -6.47 -3.83
C GLY A 137 -9.38 -6.88 -3.60
N GLY A 138 -8.64 -7.21 -4.67
CA GLY A 138 -7.22 -7.56 -4.60
C GLY A 138 -6.94 -8.93 -3.95
N GLY A 139 -5.69 -9.13 -3.54
CA GLY A 139 -5.21 -10.38 -2.92
C GLY A 139 -5.57 -10.57 -1.44
N ASN A 140 -6.55 -9.81 -0.95
CA ASN A 140 -6.90 -9.76 0.48
C ASN A 140 -7.52 -11.06 1.01
N PHE A 141 -8.10 -11.91 0.17
CA PHE A 141 -8.98 -13.00 0.61
C PHE A 141 -8.38 -14.39 0.45
N GLY A 142 -7.14 -14.47 -0.05
CA GLY A 142 -6.51 -15.74 -0.35
C GLY A 142 -5.60 -15.70 -1.57
N ILE A 143 -4.96 -16.84 -1.82
CA ILE A 143 -4.12 -17.06 -2.99
C ILE A 143 -4.97 -17.74 -4.05
N VAL A 144 -5.33 -17.03 -5.12
CA VAL A 144 -5.97 -17.66 -6.28
C VAL A 144 -4.95 -18.53 -7.00
N THR A 145 -5.33 -19.79 -7.24
CA THR A 145 -4.50 -20.83 -7.88
C THR A 145 -4.99 -21.21 -9.26
N SER A 146 -6.23 -20.83 -9.61
CA SER A 146 -6.80 -20.97 -10.94
C SER A 146 -7.91 -19.94 -11.13
N PHE A 147 -8.00 -19.35 -12.32
CA PHE A 147 -9.15 -18.57 -12.77
C PHE A 147 -9.79 -19.29 -13.96
N GLU A 148 -11.12 -19.29 -14.06
CA GLU A 148 -11.83 -19.61 -15.29
C GLU A 148 -12.40 -18.33 -15.89
N TYR A 149 -11.98 -17.98 -17.09
CA TYR A 149 -12.41 -16.79 -17.81
C TYR A 149 -13.39 -17.13 -18.93
N GLN A 150 -14.37 -16.25 -19.14
CA GLN A 150 -15.12 -16.14 -20.38
C GLN A 150 -14.24 -15.49 -21.45
N LEU A 151 -14.21 -16.09 -22.63
CA LEU A 151 -13.51 -15.59 -23.81
C LEU A 151 -14.50 -15.08 -24.87
N HIS A 152 -14.00 -14.20 -25.74
CA HIS A 152 -14.74 -13.52 -26.79
C HIS A 152 -14.02 -13.64 -28.13
N PRO A 153 -14.74 -13.70 -29.27
CA PRO A 153 -14.13 -13.61 -30.58
C PRO A 153 -13.44 -12.25 -30.77
N VAL A 154 -12.11 -12.28 -30.87
CA VAL A 154 -11.26 -11.12 -31.10
C VAL A 154 -10.06 -11.62 -31.89
N GLY A 155 -9.97 -11.23 -33.17
CA GLY A 155 -8.86 -11.63 -34.02
C GLY A 155 -9.15 -12.83 -34.94
N PRO A 156 -8.09 -13.48 -35.48
CA PRO A 156 -6.69 -13.32 -35.07
C PRO A 156 -6.10 -11.94 -35.39
N SER A 157 -6.66 -11.23 -36.39
CA SER A 157 -6.29 -9.86 -36.73
C SER A 157 -7.31 -8.83 -36.22
N VAL A 158 -6.81 -7.71 -35.69
CA VAL A 158 -7.58 -6.54 -35.24
C VAL A 158 -7.03 -5.28 -35.89
N LEU A 159 -7.88 -4.29 -36.15
CA LEU A 159 -7.41 -2.97 -36.57
C LEU A 159 -6.95 -2.20 -35.33
N ALA A 160 -5.64 -2.04 -35.17
CA ALA A 160 -5.07 -1.44 -33.98
C ALA A 160 -3.69 -0.83 -34.24
N GLY A 161 -3.24 0.04 -33.35
CA GLY A 161 -1.92 0.64 -33.48
C GLY A 161 -1.75 1.93 -32.69
N LEU A 162 -0.67 2.63 -33.01
CA LEU A 162 -0.29 3.90 -32.40
C LEU A 162 -0.18 4.96 -33.50
N ILE A 163 -0.75 6.14 -33.26
CA ILE A 163 -0.56 7.32 -34.10
C ILE A 163 0.16 8.37 -33.26
N PHE A 164 1.17 9.01 -33.84
CA PHE A 164 2.04 9.95 -33.16
C PHE A 164 1.81 11.35 -33.70
N TYR A 165 1.57 12.32 -32.83
CA TYR A 165 1.35 13.72 -33.18
C TYR A 165 2.38 14.63 -32.50
N PRO A 166 2.74 15.76 -33.11
CA PRO A 166 3.62 16.75 -32.48
C PRO A 166 3.03 17.27 -31.16
N GLY A 167 3.86 17.55 -30.16
CA GLY A 167 3.40 18.04 -28.85
C GLY A 167 2.76 19.43 -28.91
N GLU A 168 3.07 20.21 -29.95
CA GLU A 168 2.51 21.54 -30.20
C GLU A 168 0.98 21.52 -30.39
N VAL A 169 0.42 20.38 -30.82
CA VAL A 169 -1.03 20.24 -31.01
C VAL A 169 -1.75 19.65 -29.80
N ALA A 170 -1.05 19.34 -28.70
CA ALA A 170 -1.59 18.56 -27.58
C ALA A 170 -2.90 19.11 -26.99
N GLY A 171 -3.00 20.42 -26.77
CA GLY A 171 -4.21 21.02 -26.22
C GLY A 171 -5.42 20.90 -27.15
N ARG A 172 -5.24 21.20 -28.45
CA ARG A 172 -6.30 21.02 -29.46
C ARG A 172 -6.68 19.54 -29.61
N PHE A 173 -5.67 18.67 -29.59
CA PHE A 173 -5.86 17.22 -29.66
C PHE A 173 -6.72 16.73 -28.50
N LEU A 174 -6.39 17.07 -27.25
CA LEU A 174 -7.13 16.60 -26.08
C LEU A 174 -8.58 17.12 -26.04
N ARG A 175 -8.82 18.36 -26.50
CA ARG A 175 -10.17 18.92 -26.63
C ARG A 175 -11.00 18.13 -27.64
N PHE A 176 -10.46 17.89 -28.84
CA PHE A 176 -11.12 17.03 -29.83
C PHE A 176 -11.33 15.61 -29.31
N PHE A 177 -10.30 15.04 -28.66
CA PHE A 177 -10.33 13.67 -28.15
C PHE A 177 -11.43 13.47 -27.11
N ARG A 178 -11.58 14.41 -26.16
CA ARG A 178 -12.69 14.46 -25.22
C ARG A 178 -14.03 14.44 -25.94
N ASP A 179 -14.25 15.37 -26.86
CA ASP A 179 -15.54 15.55 -27.53
C ASP A 179 -15.90 14.34 -28.41
N ALA A 180 -14.92 13.80 -29.13
CA ALA A 180 -15.09 12.60 -29.95
C ALA A 180 -15.39 11.35 -29.10
N SER A 181 -14.75 11.23 -27.93
CA SER A 181 -14.86 10.04 -27.09
C SER A 181 -16.26 9.74 -26.58
N ALA A 182 -17.10 10.76 -26.42
CA ALA A 182 -18.49 10.63 -26.03
C ALA A 182 -19.33 9.81 -27.04
N SER A 183 -18.90 9.79 -28.31
CA SER A 183 -19.58 9.11 -29.41
C SER A 183 -18.96 7.77 -29.79
N PHE A 184 -17.90 7.33 -29.11
CA PHE A 184 -17.21 6.09 -29.48
C PHE A 184 -18.12 4.88 -29.32
N PRO A 185 -18.22 4.02 -30.36
CA PRO A 185 -18.77 2.69 -30.19
C PRO A 185 -18.00 1.92 -29.11
N ASP A 186 -18.68 0.98 -28.45
CA ASP A 186 -18.05 0.13 -27.43
C ASP A 186 -16.85 -0.65 -27.95
N ALA A 187 -16.81 -0.93 -29.26
CA ALA A 187 -15.72 -1.64 -29.92
C ALA A 187 -14.45 -0.80 -30.09
N VAL A 188 -14.51 0.53 -29.92
CA VAL A 188 -13.33 1.40 -29.95
C VAL A 188 -12.79 1.56 -28.54
N THR A 189 -11.51 1.25 -28.35
CA THR A 189 -10.73 1.77 -27.22
C THR A 189 -9.67 2.72 -27.74
N ALA A 190 -9.58 3.90 -27.13
CA ALA A 190 -8.62 4.91 -27.49
C ALA A 190 -7.92 5.47 -26.25
N ILE A 191 -6.61 5.69 -26.32
CA ILE A 191 -5.79 6.16 -25.19
C ILE A 191 -4.91 7.29 -25.69
N ALA A 192 -5.06 8.49 -25.12
CA ALA A 192 -4.14 9.59 -25.38
C ALA A 192 -3.00 9.58 -24.36
N THR A 193 -1.77 9.54 -24.84
CA THR A 193 -0.56 9.51 -24.01
C THR A 193 0.35 10.68 -24.36
N LEU A 194 0.64 11.55 -23.41
CA LEU A 194 1.61 12.65 -23.57
C LEU A 194 2.95 12.18 -23.04
N LYS A 195 4.00 12.25 -23.86
CA LYS A 195 5.36 11.82 -23.50
C LYS A 195 6.41 12.43 -24.41
N MET A 196 7.68 12.14 -24.14
CA MET A 196 8.78 12.47 -25.04
C MET A 196 8.92 11.42 -26.15
N ALA A 197 9.18 11.89 -27.37
CA ALA A 197 9.44 11.07 -28.53
C ALA A 197 10.73 10.26 -28.36
N PRO A 198 10.69 8.92 -28.39
CA PRO A 198 11.88 8.10 -28.28
C PRO A 198 12.69 8.11 -29.59
N PRO A 199 13.99 7.77 -29.54
CA PRO A 199 14.84 7.71 -30.73
C PRO A 199 14.60 6.41 -31.51
N VAL A 200 13.46 6.32 -32.20
CA VAL A 200 13.03 5.13 -32.96
C VAL A 200 12.95 5.41 -34.46
N PRO A 201 13.24 4.43 -35.35
CA PRO A 201 13.36 4.67 -36.79
C PRO A 201 12.08 5.12 -37.50
N PHE A 202 10.90 4.79 -36.95
CA PHE A 202 9.62 5.19 -37.54
C PHE A 202 9.23 6.63 -37.19
N LEU A 203 9.94 7.29 -36.25
CA LEU A 203 9.76 8.71 -35.98
C LEU A 203 10.86 9.52 -36.69
N PRO A 204 10.52 10.70 -37.24
CA PRO A 204 11.52 11.57 -37.86
C PRO A 204 12.58 12.01 -36.83
N PRO A 205 13.88 12.05 -37.18
CA PRO A 205 14.96 12.39 -36.24
C PRO A 205 14.75 13.73 -35.51
N GLU A 206 14.17 14.73 -36.17
CA GLU A 206 13.87 16.04 -35.61
C GLU A 206 12.81 16.01 -34.49
N ALA A 207 12.02 14.94 -34.40
CA ALA A 207 11.06 14.75 -33.32
C ALA A 207 11.69 14.12 -32.07
N HIS A 208 12.81 13.39 -32.20
CA HIS A 208 13.41 12.65 -31.08
C HIS A 208 13.74 13.59 -29.90
N GLY A 209 13.32 13.21 -28.70
CA GLY A 209 13.51 14.04 -27.50
C GLY A 209 12.62 15.29 -27.44
N ARG A 210 11.60 15.43 -28.29
CA ARG A 210 10.58 16.48 -28.18
C ARG A 210 9.27 15.94 -27.59
N PRO A 211 8.44 16.80 -26.98
CA PRO A 211 7.10 16.41 -26.54
C PRO A 211 6.24 15.92 -27.72
N MET A 212 5.44 14.88 -27.48
CA MET A 212 4.52 14.32 -28.45
C MET A 212 3.22 13.83 -27.77
N VAL A 213 2.19 13.65 -28.58
CA VAL A 213 0.98 12.90 -28.19
C VAL A 213 0.95 11.58 -28.95
N VAL A 214 0.75 10.49 -28.24
CA VAL A 214 0.52 9.15 -28.83
C VAL A 214 -0.94 8.78 -28.62
N LEU A 215 -1.63 8.51 -29.72
CA LEU A 215 -2.97 7.96 -29.71
C LEU A 215 -2.89 6.45 -29.95
N GLY A 216 -3.13 5.67 -28.90
CA GLY A 216 -3.27 4.22 -29.00
C GLY A 216 -4.71 3.83 -29.31
N LEU A 217 -4.92 2.98 -30.30
CA LEU A 217 -6.23 2.59 -30.79
C LEU A 217 -6.37 1.07 -30.90
N CYS A 218 -7.54 0.56 -30.51
CA CYS A 218 -7.96 -0.80 -30.78
C CYS A 218 -9.43 -0.80 -31.21
N TRP A 219 -9.69 -1.35 -32.40
CA TRP A 219 -11.04 -1.71 -32.85
C TRP A 219 -11.27 -3.21 -32.65
N ALA A 220 -12.14 -3.54 -31.71
CA ALA A 220 -12.55 -4.90 -31.39
C ALA A 220 -13.77 -5.33 -32.23
N GLY A 221 -13.67 -5.29 -33.56
CA GLY A 221 -14.74 -5.66 -34.49
C GLY A 221 -14.22 -6.02 -35.88
N PRO A 222 -15.11 -6.18 -36.89
CA PRO A 222 -14.72 -6.40 -38.29
C PRO A 222 -13.82 -5.27 -38.81
N ILE A 223 -12.70 -5.61 -39.46
CA ILE A 223 -11.65 -4.63 -39.83
C ILE A 223 -12.19 -3.51 -40.74
N ASP A 224 -13.08 -3.86 -41.68
CA ASP A 224 -13.71 -2.96 -42.64
C ASP A 224 -14.59 -1.90 -41.98
N GLU A 225 -15.31 -2.25 -40.92
CA GLU A 225 -16.06 -1.27 -40.11
C GLU A 225 -15.14 -0.34 -39.29
N GLY A 226 -13.98 -0.85 -38.89
CA GLY A 226 -13.03 -0.14 -38.03
C GLY A 226 -12.40 1.08 -38.70
N GLU A 227 -12.10 1.00 -40.00
CA GLU A 227 -11.51 2.13 -40.73
C GLU A 227 -12.43 3.36 -40.71
N ALA A 228 -13.74 3.15 -40.91
CA ALA A 228 -14.72 4.23 -40.84
C ALA A 228 -14.88 4.78 -39.42
N ALA A 229 -14.87 3.91 -38.41
CA ALA A 229 -15.04 4.27 -37.00
C ALA A 229 -13.83 5.03 -36.43
N LEU A 230 -12.61 4.70 -36.85
CA LEU A 230 -11.37 5.29 -36.34
C LEU A 230 -10.89 6.50 -37.17
N ARG A 231 -11.40 6.70 -38.39
CA ARG A 231 -11.02 7.82 -39.27
C ARG A 231 -11.04 9.20 -38.60
N PRO A 232 -12.10 9.60 -37.84
CA PRO A 232 -12.11 10.91 -37.18
C PRO A 232 -10.95 11.12 -36.21
N LEU A 233 -10.48 10.05 -35.58
CA LEU A 233 -9.35 10.07 -34.65
C LEU A 233 -8.00 10.11 -35.36
N ARG A 234 -7.93 9.55 -36.57
CA ARG A 234 -6.75 9.54 -37.43
C ARG A 234 -6.50 10.91 -38.09
N GLU A 235 -7.57 11.62 -38.45
CA GLU A 235 -7.55 12.86 -39.23
C GLU A 235 -7.51 14.15 -38.38
N ILE A 236 -7.22 14.07 -37.07
CA ILE A 236 -7.13 15.23 -36.15
C ILE A 236 -6.08 16.27 -36.61
N GLY A 237 -5.06 15.82 -37.33
CA GLY A 237 -3.98 16.64 -37.88
C GLY A 237 -2.93 15.78 -38.57
N PRO A 238 -1.86 16.38 -39.12
CA PRO A 238 -0.77 15.62 -39.73
C PRO A 238 0.02 14.86 -38.65
N PRO A 239 0.08 13.51 -38.70
CA PRO A 239 0.85 12.73 -37.74
C PRO A 239 2.36 12.74 -38.07
N LEU A 240 3.20 12.59 -37.05
CA LEU A 240 4.62 12.27 -37.18
C LEU A 240 4.83 10.85 -37.71
N ALA A 241 3.97 9.93 -37.30
CA ALA A 241 3.92 8.56 -37.78
C ALA A 241 2.53 7.97 -37.52
N ASP A 242 2.09 7.09 -38.40
CA ASP A 242 0.82 6.39 -38.30
C ASP A 242 1.03 4.90 -38.46
N LEU A 243 0.87 4.17 -37.36
CA LEU A 243 1.00 2.72 -37.30
C LEU A 243 -0.36 2.04 -37.09
N LEU A 244 -1.49 2.71 -37.35
CA LEU A 244 -2.80 2.08 -37.30
C LEU A 244 -2.98 1.17 -38.53
N VAL A 245 -2.91 -0.13 -38.30
CA VAL A 245 -3.04 -1.15 -39.36
C VAL A 245 -3.70 -2.42 -38.81
N PRO A 246 -4.29 -3.26 -39.68
CA PRO A 246 -4.62 -4.63 -39.29
C PRO A 246 -3.38 -5.38 -38.79
N ARG A 247 -3.47 -5.98 -37.59
CA ARG A 247 -2.37 -6.71 -36.96
C ARG A 247 -2.87 -7.85 -36.07
N PRO A 248 -2.05 -8.87 -35.77
CA PRO A 248 -2.40 -9.86 -34.75
C PRO A 248 -2.70 -9.20 -33.40
N TYR A 249 -3.72 -9.67 -32.67
CA TYR A 249 -4.05 -9.12 -31.34
C TYR A 249 -2.87 -9.26 -30.35
N THR A 250 -2.12 -10.36 -30.43
CA THR A 250 -0.89 -10.55 -29.64
C THR A 250 0.15 -9.48 -29.92
N GLN A 251 0.26 -9.00 -31.17
CA GLN A 251 1.18 -7.93 -31.54
C GLN A 251 0.73 -6.59 -30.95
N LEU A 252 -0.58 -6.30 -30.92
CA LEU A 252 -1.11 -5.13 -30.21
C LEU A 252 -0.72 -5.18 -28.73
N GLN A 253 -0.95 -6.32 -28.08
CA GLN A 253 -0.70 -6.52 -26.66
C GLN A 253 0.77 -6.32 -26.24
N SER A 254 1.71 -6.61 -27.13
CA SER A 254 3.15 -6.42 -26.87
C SER A 254 3.71 -5.07 -27.34
N MET A 255 2.91 -4.19 -27.98
CA MET A 255 3.43 -2.94 -28.56
C MET A 255 4.03 -1.99 -27.52
N LEU A 256 3.53 -2.05 -26.28
CA LEU A 256 3.94 -1.15 -25.22
C LEU A 256 5.06 -1.74 -24.33
N ASP A 257 5.45 -2.99 -24.54
CA ASP A 257 6.38 -3.71 -23.64
C ASP A 257 7.74 -3.02 -23.54
N ALA A 258 8.26 -2.52 -24.67
CA ALA A 258 9.55 -1.81 -24.70
C ALA A 258 9.53 -0.54 -23.84
N ASN A 259 8.37 0.10 -23.71
CA ASN A 259 8.24 1.23 -22.78
C ASN A 259 8.42 0.74 -21.35
N TRP A 260 7.94 -0.46 -20.99
CA TRP A 260 7.86 -1.05 -19.65
C TRP A 260 8.94 -2.09 -19.32
N ALA A 261 10.13 -1.95 -19.92
CA ALA A 261 11.28 -2.77 -19.59
C ALA A 261 11.64 -2.70 -18.08
N PRO A 262 12.17 -3.79 -17.49
CA PRO A 262 12.62 -3.82 -16.10
C PRO A 262 13.90 -3.00 -15.88
N GLY A 263 14.25 -2.75 -14.61
CA GLY A 263 15.51 -2.09 -14.23
C GLY A 263 15.41 -0.57 -14.05
N PHE A 264 14.20 -0.02 -13.98
CA PHE A 264 13.95 1.40 -13.76
C PHE A 264 13.19 1.63 -12.46
N HIS A 265 13.38 2.82 -11.88
CA HIS A 265 12.57 3.32 -10.78
C HIS A 265 11.23 3.84 -11.32
N ASN A 266 10.18 3.70 -10.52
CA ASN A 266 8.82 4.04 -10.93
C ASN A 266 8.09 4.73 -9.78
N TYR A 267 7.28 5.73 -10.11
CA TYR A 267 6.32 6.33 -9.20
C TYR A 267 5.14 6.81 -10.04
N TRP A 268 3.91 6.56 -9.57
CA TRP A 268 2.75 7.01 -10.30
C TRP A 268 1.66 7.50 -9.37
N LYS A 269 0.77 8.31 -9.95
CA LYS A 269 -0.51 8.71 -9.38
C LYS A 269 -1.60 8.44 -10.41
N ALA A 270 -2.78 8.12 -9.94
CA ALA A 270 -3.94 7.95 -10.80
C ALA A 270 -5.18 8.49 -10.12
N ASP A 271 -6.13 8.94 -10.93
CA ASP A 271 -7.42 9.48 -10.50
C ASP A 271 -8.47 9.08 -11.55
N TYR A 272 -9.71 8.90 -11.09
CA TYR A 272 -10.86 9.02 -11.99
C TYR A 272 -11.25 10.48 -12.07
N LEU A 273 -11.34 11.05 -13.28
CA LEU A 273 -11.80 12.43 -13.48
C LEU A 273 -13.29 12.45 -13.79
N GLY A 274 -14.02 13.42 -13.24
CA GLY A 274 -15.46 13.62 -13.51
C GLY A 274 -15.75 14.18 -14.91
N GLY A 275 -14.70 14.57 -15.63
CA GLY A 275 -14.72 15.10 -16.98
C GLY A 275 -13.32 15.60 -17.35
N LEU A 276 -13.20 16.24 -18.52
CA LEU A 276 -11.94 16.83 -18.97
C LEU A 276 -12.16 18.28 -19.43
N PRO A 277 -12.50 19.21 -18.50
CA PRO A 277 -12.72 20.61 -18.86
C PRO A 277 -11.43 21.23 -19.39
N ASP A 278 -11.54 22.39 -20.07
CA ASP A 278 -10.40 23.01 -20.75
C ASP A 278 -9.27 23.36 -19.77
N GLU A 279 -9.59 23.75 -18.53
CA GLU A 279 -8.63 24.02 -17.47
C GLU A 279 -7.83 22.77 -17.07
N ALA A 280 -8.48 21.60 -17.05
CA ALA A 280 -7.79 20.33 -16.78
C ALA A 280 -6.85 19.96 -17.94
N ILE A 281 -7.31 20.19 -19.18
CA ILE A 281 -6.50 19.95 -20.39
C ILE A 281 -5.26 20.84 -20.38
N ASP A 282 -5.43 22.13 -20.09
CA ASP A 282 -4.33 23.08 -20.08
C ASP A 282 -3.32 22.73 -18.97
N ALA A 283 -3.78 22.36 -17.77
CA ALA A 283 -2.91 21.87 -16.68
C ALA A 283 -2.12 20.60 -17.08
N ILE A 284 -2.76 19.64 -17.76
CA ILE A 284 -2.11 18.42 -18.27
C ILE A 284 -1.04 18.76 -19.31
N VAL A 285 -1.37 19.62 -20.28
CA VAL A 285 -0.45 20.01 -21.36
C VAL A 285 0.75 20.77 -20.83
N ASP A 286 0.54 21.69 -19.90
CA ASP A 286 1.63 22.46 -19.30
C ASP A 286 2.57 21.59 -18.48
N HIS A 287 2.04 20.63 -17.71
CA HIS A 287 2.90 19.65 -17.01
C HIS A 287 3.61 18.69 -17.97
N ALA A 288 2.97 18.31 -19.08
CA ALA A 288 3.58 17.45 -20.08
C ALA A 288 4.81 18.10 -20.73
N ARG A 289 4.82 19.43 -20.90
CA ARG A 289 5.98 20.19 -21.39
C ARG A 289 7.18 20.14 -20.43
N ALA A 290 6.93 19.90 -19.14
CA ALA A 290 7.96 19.79 -18.11
C ALA A 290 8.46 18.35 -17.89
N ILE A 291 8.03 17.38 -18.70
CA ILE A 291 8.55 16.01 -18.63
C ILE A 291 10.06 16.05 -18.86
N SER A 292 10.80 15.47 -17.92
CA SER A 292 12.27 15.45 -17.95
C SER A 292 12.86 14.07 -18.21
N SER A 293 12.19 13.00 -17.79
CA SER A 293 12.57 11.65 -18.17
C SER A 293 11.88 11.23 -19.48
N PRO A 294 12.62 10.66 -20.45
CA PRO A 294 12.02 10.15 -21.68
C PRO A 294 11.15 8.90 -21.48
N LEU A 295 11.19 8.31 -20.28
CA LEU A 295 10.42 7.12 -19.89
C LEU A 295 9.08 7.45 -19.22
N SER A 296 8.88 8.71 -18.82
CA SER A 296 7.65 9.16 -18.16
C SER A 296 6.55 9.45 -19.18
N ASP A 297 5.30 9.25 -18.76
CA ASP A 297 4.12 9.53 -19.58
C ASP A 297 2.91 9.96 -18.75
N ILE A 298 1.96 10.63 -19.41
CA ILE A 298 0.64 10.96 -18.86
C ILE A 298 -0.41 10.32 -19.76
N LYS A 299 -1.33 9.54 -19.19
CA LYS A 299 -2.40 8.83 -19.93
C LYS A 299 -3.77 9.39 -19.58
N VAL A 300 -4.54 9.66 -20.62
CA VAL A 300 -5.97 10.00 -20.57
C VAL A 300 -6.73 8.87 -21.27
N ILE A 301 -7.52 8.12 -20.50
CA ILE A 301 -8.22 6.92 -20.96
C ILE A 301 -9.72 7.16 -20.79
N PRO A 302 -10.46 7.49 -21.87
CA PRO A 302 -11.91 7.50 -21.86
C PRO A 302 -12.45 6.10 -21.56
N LEU A 303 -13.34 6.01 -20.59
CA LEU A 303 -14.03 4.79 -20.18
C LEU A 303 -15.41 4.73 -20.84
N GLY A 304 -16.36 3.99 -20.26
CA GLY A 304 -17.71 3.82 -20.78
C GLY A 304 -17.96 2.47 -21.44
N GLY A 305 -19.04 2.38 -22.23
CA GLY A 305 -19.46 1.13 -22.86
C GLY A 305 -19.80 0.04 -21.85
N ALA A 306 -19.38 -1.20 -22.12
CA ALA A 306 -19.60 -2.34 -21.24
C ALA A 306 -18.96 -2.18 -19.86
N PHE A 307 -17.84 -1.45 -19.74
CA PHE A 307 -17.22 -1.13 -18.45
C PHE A 307 -18.20 -0.40 -17.51
N ALA A 308 -18.91 0.60 -18.04
CA ALA A 308 -19.85 1.42 -17.28
C ALA A 308 -21.22 0.78 -17.06
N ARG A 309 -21.65 -0.14 -17.95
CA ARG A 309 -22.94 -0.83 -17.85
C ARG A 309 -22.91 -2.08 -16.97
N ALA A 310 -21.74 -2.58 -16.62
CA ALA A 310 -21.61 -3.71 -15.72
C ALA A 310 -22.19 -3.39 -14.33
N ASP A 311 -22.96 -4.33 -13.80
CA ASP A 311 -23.68 -4.14 -12.54
C ASP A 311 -22.75 -4.34 -11.33
N GLU A 312 -22.56 -3.25 -10.57
CA GLU A 312 -21.68 -3.17 -9.40
C GLU A 312 -22.05 -4.18 -8.30
N ARG A 313 -23.29 -4.71 -8.28
CA ARG A 313 -23.71 -5.71 -7.29
C ARG A 313 -22.95 -7.03 -7.42
N PHE A 314 -22.38 -7.33 -8.59
CA PHE A 314 -21.73 -8.62 -8.88
C PHE A 314 -20.19 -8.60 -8.78
N SER A 315 -19.58 -7.45 -8.47
CA SER A 315 -18.12 -7.34 -8.30
C SER A 315 -17.76 -6.30 -7.25
N ALA A 316 -16.62 -6.45 -6.59
CA ALA A 316 -16.04 -5.41 -5.74
C ALA A 316 -15.43 -4.23 -6.53
N PHE A 317 -15.39 -4.28 -7.86
CA PHE A 317 -14.86 -3.21 -8.70
C PHE A 317 -15.84 -2.01 -8.81
N PRO A 318 -15.47 -0.82 -8.29
CA PRO A 318 -16.34 0.35 -8.19
C PRO A 318 -16.07 1.39 -9.30
N HIS A 319 -16.61 2.60 -9.15
CA HIS A 319 -16.32 3.78 -9.99
C HIS A 319 -16.60 3.58 -11.48
N ARG A 320 -17.57 2.72 -11.82
CA ARG A 320 -17.85 2.34 -13.22
C ARG A 320 -18.38 3.48 -14.07
N GLN A 321 -18.97 4.49 -13.43
CA GLN A 321 -19.51 5.68 -14.09
C GLN A 321 -18.48 6.78 -14.36
N ALA A 322 -17.22 6.61 -13.93
CA ALA A 322 -16.18 7.59 -14.22
C ALA A 322 -15.95 7.70 -15.74
N PRO A 323 -15.98 8.91 -16.33
CA PRO A 323 -15.77 9.07 -17.77
C PRO A 323 -14.32 8.88 -18.19
N VAL A 324 -13.36 9.21 -17.32
CA VAL A 324 -11.93 9.18 -17.65
C VAL A 324 -11.14 8.54 -16.51
N LEU A 325 -10.30 7.56 -16.86
CA LEU A 325 -9.18 7.12 -16.02
C LEU A 325 -7.94 7.91 -16.42
N PHE A 326 -7.39 8.63 -15.45
CA PHE A 326 -6.20 9.47 -15.61
C PHE A 326 -5.03 8.87 -14.85
N ASN A 327 -3.87 8.78 -15.47
CA ASN A 327 -2.70 8.16 -14.88
C ASN A 327 -1.41 8.90 -15.27
N ILE A 328 -0.63 9.25 -14.25
CA ILE A 328 0.65 9.97 -14.36
C ILE A 328 1.74 8.98 -13.99
N ASN A 329 2.61 8.64 -14.94
CA ASN A 329 3.68 7.66 -14.75
C ASN A 329 5.04 8.34 -14.81
N SER A 330 5.72 8.42 -13.68
CA SER A 330 7.13 8.79 -13.61
C SER A 330 8.00 7.56 -13.62
N ARG A 331 9.00 7.56 -14.50
CA ARG A 331 9.98 6.47 -14.60
C ARG A 331 11.35 7.01 -14.91
N TRP A 332 12.38 6.48 -14.27
CA TRP A 332 13.74 7.01 -14.42
C TRP A 332 14.80 5.96 -14.11
N ALA A 333 16.02 6.19 -14.59
CA ALA A 333 17.14 5.25 -14.46
C ALA A 333 17.98 5.52 -13.20
N ASP A 334 18.30 6.78 -12.93
CA ASP A 334 19.20 7.16 -11.84
C ASP A 334 18.44 7.42 -10.54
N ALA A 335 18.66 6.60 -9.53
CA ALA A 335 18.06 6.77 -8.19
C ALA A 335 18.27 8.19 -7.61
N GLY A 336 19.36 8.89 -7.97
CA GLY A 336 19.63 10.26 -7.55
C GLY A 336 18.63 11.30 -8.07
N GLU A 337 17.83 10.98 -9.09
CA GLU A 337 16.79 11.87 -9.63
C GLU A 337 15.39 11.61 -9.04
N THR A 338 15.28 10.73 -8.04
CA THR A 338 13.98 10.28 -7.49
C THR A 338 13.07 11.44 -7.08
N ASP A 339 13.59 12.38 -6.29
CA ASP A 339 12.78 13.48 -5.75
C ASP A 339 12.18 14.34 -6.86
N ARG A 340 12.97 14.66 -7.89
CA ARG A 340 12.54 15.43 -9.06
C ARG A 340 11.36 14.77 -9.77
N HIS A 341 11.45 13.46 -10.04
CA HIS A 341 10.41 12.74 -10.79
C HIS A 341 9.16 12.50 -9.95
N VAL A 342 9.32 12.27 -8.65
CA VAL A 342 8.21 12.15 -7.68
C VAL A 342 7.47 13.49 -7.53
N GLU A 343 8.20 14.60 -7.41
CA GLU A 343 7.64 15.94 -7.31
C GLU A 343 6.86 16.33 -8.56
N TRP A 344 7.37 16.04 -9.77
CA TRP A 344 6.64 16.28 -11.02
C TRP A 344 5.29 15.54 -11.03
N THR A 345 5.27 14.27 -10.62
CA THR A 345 4.02 13.49 -10.54
C THR A 345 3.05 14.08 -9.51
N ARG A 346 3.54 14.48 -8.34
CA ARG A 346 2.72 15.08 -7.27
C ARG A 346 2.16 16.44 -7.70
N GLY A 347 2.95 17.26 -8.39
CA GLY A 347 2.53 18.55 -8.91
C GLY A 347 1.36 18.42 -9.87
N LEU A 348 1.46 17.52 -10.86
CA LEU A 348 0.35 17.27 -11.78
C LEU A 348 -0.86 16.66 -11.07
N SER A 349 -0.65 15.70 -10.16
CA SER A 349 -1.73 15.10 -9.39
C SER A 349 -2.51 16.16 -8.60
N GLN A 350 -1.82 17.12 -7.98
CA GLN A 350 -2.43 18.26 -7.28
C GLN A 350 -3.17 19.19 -8.24
N ALA A 351 -2.59 19.50 -9.40
CA ALA A 351 -3.20 20.39 -10.39
C ALA A 351 -4.51 19.84 -10.97
N VAL A 352 -4.66 18.51 -11.08
CA VAL A 352 -5.89 17.88 -11.58
C VAL A 352 -6.90 17.53 -10.49
N GLN A 353 -6.54 17.61 -9.20
CA GLN A 353 -7.46 17.26 -8.11
C GLN A 353 -8.83 17.95 -8.17
N PRO A 354 -8.96 19.25 -8.53
CA PRO A 354 -10.26 19.90 -8.62
C PRO A 354 -11.24 19.23 -9.61
N PHE A 355 -10.72 18.41 -10.53
CA PHE A 355 -11.50 17.72 -11.56
C PHE A 355 -11.65 16.21 -11.27
N ALA A 356 -11.02 15.73 -10.19
CA ALA A 356 -11.11 14.33 -9.78
C ALA A 356 -12.48 14.03 -9.16
N SER A 357 -12.99 12.83 -9.40
CA SER A 357 -14.21 12.29 -8.77
C SER A 357 -14.00 11.90 -7.30
N GLY A 358 -12.75 11.90 -6.83
CA GLY A 358 -12.34 11.38 -5.52
C GLY A 358 -11.95 9.90 -5.53
N GLY A 359 -12.38 9.12 -6.54
CA GLY A 359 -12.04 7.71 -6.70
C GLY A 359 -10.69 7.46 -7.38
N VAL A 360 -10.14 6.26 -7.20
CA VAL A 360 -8.91 5.80 -7.84
C VAL A 360 -8.97 4.31 -8.16
N TYR A 361 -8.31 3.91 -9.25
CA TYR A 361 -8.21 2.50 -9.62
C TYR A 361 -7.23 1.76 -8.69
N VAL A 362 -7.70 0.73 -7.98
CA VAL A 362 -6.91 -0.02 -6.98
C VAL A 362 -5.57 -0.56 -7.51
N ASN A 363 -5.49 -1.04 -8.77
CA ASN A 363 -4.22 -1.55 -9.31
C ASN A 363 -3.18 -0.45 -9.58
N PHE A 364 -3.61 0.82 -9.63
CA PHE A 364 -2.73 1.98 -9.73
C PHE A 364 -2.44 2.64 -8.38
N LEU A 365 -2.95 2.10 -7.26
CA LEU A 365 -2.54 2.57 -5.95
C LEU A 365 -1.05 2.30 -5.73
N GLY A 366 -0.33 3.37 -5.39
CA GLY A 366 0.95 3.28 -4.70
C GLY A 366 0.76 3.20 -3.18
N ASP A 367 1.80 3.60 -2.44
CA ASP A 367 1.68 3.89 -1.01
C ASP A 367 1.05 5.28 -0.81
N GLU A 368 -0.27 5.33 -0.64
CA GLU A 368 -1.05 6.58 -0.63
C GLU A 368 -1.95 6.75 0.61
N GLY A 369 -1.85 5.84 1.60
CA GLY A 369 -2.63 5.89 2.83
C GLY A 369 -4.05 5.31 2.74
N GLU A 370 -4.69 5.13 3.90
CA GLU A 370 -5.97 4.41 4.04
C GLU A 370 -7.14 5.16 3.38
N ASP A 371 -7.21 6.48 3.51
CA ASP A 371 -8.28 7.27 2.88
C ASP A 371 -8.32 7.06 1.39
N ARG A 372 -7.14 6.92 0.77
CA ARG A 372 -7.03 6.65 -0.67
C ARG A 372 -7.47 5.23 -1.02
N VAL A 373 -7.19 4.25 -0.18
CA VAL A 373 -7.70 2.87 -0.32
C VAL A 373 -9.23 2.85 -0.16
N ARG A 374 -9.79 3.53 0.84
CA ARG A 374 -11.23 3.66 1.04
C ARG A 374 -11.89 4.35 -0.15
N ALA A 375 -11.29 5.42 -0.63
CA ALA A 375 -11.75 6.14 -1.82
C ALA A 375 -11.68 5.27 -3.07
N ALA A 376 -10.73 4.35 -3.17
CA ALA A 376 -10.66 3.38 -4.28
C ALA A 376 -11.89 2.48 -4.36
N TYR A 377 -12.54 2.18 -3.22
CA TYR A 377 -13.72 1.31 -3.14
C TYR A 377 -15.05 2.06 -3.02
N GLY A 378 -15.04 3.22 -2.36
CA GLY A 378 -16.23 3.86 -1.82
C GLY A 378 -16.73 3.16 -0.55
N PRO A 379 -17.53 3.85 0.30
CA PRO A 379 -17.88 3.35 1.64
C PRO A 379 -18.56 1.98 1.63
N ALA A 380 -19.63 1.81 0.83
CA ALA A 380 -20.42 0.59 0.83
C ALA A 380 -19.65 -0.65 0.37
N THR A 381 -18.84 -0.52 -0.69
CA THR A 381 -17.99 -1.60 -1.19
C THR A 381 -16.88 -1.94 -0.20
N TYR A 382 -16.25 -0.92 0.40
CA TYR A 382 -15.22 -1.11 1.40
C TYR A 382 -15.74 -1.87 2.62
N ASP A 383 -16.91 -1.47 3.15
CA ASP A 383 -17.50 -2.10 4.33
C ASP A 383 -17.85 -3.57 4.06
N ARG A 384 -18.40 -3.87 2.87
CA ARG A 384 -18.68 -5.25 2.45
C ARG A 384 -17.41 -6.08 2.29
N LEU A 385 -16.34 -5.49 1.74
CA LEU A 385 -15.03 -6.15 1.64
C LEU A 385 -14.45 -6.44 3.02
N ALA A 386 -14.57 -5.51 3.97
CA ALA A 386 -14.11 -5.70 5.34
C ALA A 386 -14.89 -6.82 6.06
N GLU A 387 -16.21 -6.91 5.86
CA GLU A 387 -17.03 -8.01 6.39
C GLU A 387 -16.58 -9.37 5.82
N ILE A 388 -16.35 -9.45 4.52
CA ILE A 388 -15.91 -10.69 3.86
C ILE A 388 -14.48 -11.05 4.30
N LYS A 389 -13.59 -10.05 4.43
CA LYS A 389 -12.23 -10.24 4.96
C LYS A 389 -12.28 -10.86 6.36
N GLY A 390 -13.15 -10.36 7.23
CA GLY A 390 -13.38 -10.91 8.57
C GLY A 390 -13.92 -12.35 8.59
N ARG A 391 -14.35 -12.92 7.47
CA ARG A 391 -14.79 -14.32 7.36
C ARG A 391 -13.73 -15.25 6.76
N TYR A 392 -12.94 -14.77 5.79
CA TYR A 392 -11.97 -15.59 5.05
C TYR A 392 -10.51 -15.39 5.46
N ASP A 393 -10.20 -14.30 6.16
CA ASP A 393 -8.89 -14.00 6.70
C ASP A 393 -9.02 -13.10 7.94
N PRO A 394 -9.60 -13.62 9.02
CA PRO A 394 -9.95 -12.82 10.19
C PRO A 394 -8.67 -12.31 10.89
N THR A 395 -7.60 -13.11 10.87
CA THR A 395 -6.29 -12.77 11.48
C THR A 395 -5.50 -11.73 10.69
N ASN A 396 -6.01 -11.34 9.52
CA ASN A 396 -5.33 -10.52 8.53
C ASN A 396 -3.94 -11.12 8.21
N PHE A 397 -3.89 -12.39 7.81
CA PHE A 397 -2.70 -13.11 7.38
C PHE A 397 -2.17 -12.55 6.06
N PHE A 398 -3.05 -12.25 5.11
CA PHE A 398 -2.71 -11.54 3.87
C PHE A 398 -2.74 -10.03 4.13
N ARG A 399 -1.60 -9.51 4.61
CA ARG A 399 -1.45 -8.17 5.20
C ARG A 399 -0.13 -7.46 4.88
N MET A 400 0.40 -7.58 3.68
CA MET A 400 1.52 -6.73 3.28
C MET A 400 1.06 -5.26 3.19
N ASN A 401 0.86 -4.65 4.37
CA ASN A 401 0.27 -3.33 4.64
C ASN A 401 0.55 -2.76 6.08
N LEU A 402 1.48 -3.29 6.91
CA LEU A 402 1.94 -2.54 8.11
C LEU A 402 2.89 -1.41 7.69
N PHE A 403 2.56 -0.18 8.06
CA PHE A 403 3.34 0.99 7.66
C PHE A 403 4.53 1.26 8.60
N TYR A 404 5.71 1.52 8.04
CA TYR A 404 6.87 2.03 8.77
C TYR A 404 7.64 3.06 7.95
N LYS A 405 8.41 3.90 8.65
CA LYS A 405 9.45 4.78 8.11
C LYS A 405 10.79 4.33 8.66
N ASP A 406 11.80 4.29 7.81
CA ASP A 406 13.18 3.96 8.16
C ASP A 406 14.09 5.07 7.60
N VAL A 407 14.70 5.84 8.49
CA VAL A 407 15.39 7.09 8.13
C VAL A 407 16.74 7.15 8.84
N GLY A 408 17.79 7.51 8.10
CA GLY A 408 19.13 7.65 8.64
C GLY A 408 19.94 6.34 8.59
N ALA A 409 21.12 6.36 9.20
CA ALA A 409 22.04 5.24 9.22
C ALA A 409 22.72 5.12 10.61
N GLY A 410 23.34 3.98 10.88
CA GLY A 410 23.99 3.71 12.16
C GLY A 410 23.14 2.83 13.09
N PRO A 411 23.43 2.82 14.40
CA PRO A 411 22.75 1.93 15.33
C PRO A 411 21.24 2.18 15.37
N PRO A 412 20.42 1.10 15.28
CA PRO A 412 18.99 1.25 15.06
C PRO A 412 18.25 1.65 16.34
N ILE A 413 17.40 2.67 16.21
CA ILE A 413 16.41 3.10 17.21
C ILE A 413 15.03 2.81 16.64
N VAL A 414 14.23 2.04 17.36
CA VAL A 414 12.85 1.71 16.97
C VAL A 414 11.86 2.42 17.88
N PHE A 415 10.95 3.18 17.28
CA PHE A 415 10.00 4.03 17.96
C PHE A 415 8.61 3.39 18.07
N LEU A 416 8.08 3.33 19.29
CA LEU A 416 6.81 2.70 19.67
C LEU A 416 5.85 3.75 20.24
N HIS A 417 4.86 4.18 19.44
CA HIS A 417 3.94 5.25 19.83
C HIS A 417 2.83 4.79 20.81
N GLY A 418 2.33 5.74 21.61
CA GLY A 418 1.16 5.56 22.50
C GLY A 418 -0.17 5.32 21.77
N THR A 419 -1.26 5.13 22.52
CA THR A 419 -2.58 4.68 22.03
C THR A 419 -3.15 5.52 20.89
N LEU A 420 -3.10 6.85 21.03
CA LEU A 420 -3.64 7.79 20.05
C LEU A 420 -2.62 8.22 18.99
N GLY A 421 -1.39 7.70 19.08
CA GLY A 421 -0.29 8.08 18.20
C GLY A 421 -0.22 7.27 16.91
N SER A 422 0.77 7.60 16.09
CA SER A 422 1.25 6.83 14.94
C SER A 422 2.76 7.03 14.79
N SER A 423 3.41 6.43 13.80
CA SER A 423 4.81 6.75 13.45
C SER A 423 5.05 8.26 13.26
N SER A 424 4.05 9.01 12.81
CA SER A 424 4.14 10.47 12.65
C SER A 424 4.27 11.20 13.99
N SER A 425 3.86 10.60 15.11
CA SER A 425 4.10 11.16 16.45
C SER A 425 5.59 11.31 16.75
N TRP A 426 6.44 10.53 16.10
CA TRP A 426 7.88 10.56 16.29
C TRP A 426 8.62 11.45 15.29
N ALA A 427 7.93 12.12 14.36
CA ALA A 427 8.58 12.87 13.28
C ALA A 427 9.62 13.89 13.79
N GLY A 428 9.29 14.64 14.85
CA GLY A 428 10.23 15.60 15.46
C GLY A 428 11.44 14.96 16.12
N GLN A 429 11.30 13.73 16.66
CA GLN A 429 12.39 12.96 17.26
C GLN A 429 13.26 12.29 16.20
N VAL A 430 12.64 11.69 15.18
CA VAL A 430 13.33 11.10 14.02
C VAL A 430 14.19 12.16 13.33
N ALA A 431 13.67 13.38 13.12
CA ALA A 431 14.44 14.47 12.52
C ALA A 431 15.70 14.84 13.33
N ARG A 432 15.63 14.78 14.67
CA ARG A 432 16.76 15.10 15.57
C ARG A 432 17.78 13.99 15.69
N LEU A 433 17.34 12.73 15.62
CA LEU A 433 18.16 11.55 15.88
C LEU A 433 18.72 10.90 14.61
N SER A 434 18.01 11.01 13.48
CA SER A 434 18.42 10.39 12.21
C SER A 434 19.79 10.82 11.65
N PRO A 435 20.36 12.00 11.98
CA PRO A 435 21.74 12.31 11.61
C PRO A 435 22.79 11.39 12.26
N GLN A 436 22.46 10.72 13.36
CA GLN A 436 23.39 9.88 14.15
C GLN A 436 22.95 8.42 14.26
N PHE A 437 21.68 8.12 13.99
CA PHE A 437 21.08 6.82 14.23
C PHE A 437 20.15 6.41 13.08
N ARG A 438 20.03 5.11 12.82
CA ARG A 438 18.97 4.59 11.94
C ARG A 438 17.65 4.59 12.72
N CYS A 439 16.73 5.46 12.36
CA CYS A 439 15.47 5.68 13.07
C CYS A 439 14.31 5.00 12.36
N ILE A 440 13.71 4.00 13.02
CA ILE A 440 12.60 3.20 12.49
C ILE A 440 11.34 3.54 13.30
N ALA A 441 10.35 4.16 12.68
CA ALA A 441 9.06 4.47 13.32
C ALA A 441 7.92 3.82 12.54
N TYR A 442 7.06 3.05 13.21
CA TYR A 442 5.97 2.32 12.55
C TYR A 442 4.61 2.60 13.15
N ASP A 443 3.55 2.32 12.39
CA ASP A 443 2.18 2.43 12.83
C ASP A 443 1.76 1.08 13.44
N ARG A 444 1.39 1.07 14.73
CA ARG A 444 0.79 -0.12 15.38
C ARG A 444 -0.57 -0.43 14.77
N ARG A 445 -1.00 -1.69 14.85
CA ARG A 445 -2.32 -2.12 14.38
C ARG A 445 -3.45 -1.29 15.02
N GLY A 446 -4.32 -0.76 14.18
CA GLY A 446 -5.43 0.12 14.54
C GLY A 446 -5.06 1.61 14.53
N SER A 447 -3.83 1.96 14.16
CA SER A 447 -3.35 3.33 14.10
C SER A 447 -2.97 3.72 12.68
N SER A 448 -3.51 4.85 12.21
CA SER A 448 -3.19 5.50 10.95
C SER A 448 -3.10 4.55 9.76
N ARG A 449 -1.91 4.20 9.26
CA ARG A 449 -1.75 3.40 8.02
C ARG A 449 -1.65 1.90 8.26
N SER A 450 -1.80 1.46 9.51
CA SER A 450 -1.80 0.04 9.89
C SER A 450 -3.19 -0.34 10.44
N PRO A 451 -4.20 -0.60 9.59
CA PRO A 451 -5.57 -0.83 10.04
C PRO A 451 -5.73 -2.10 10.88
N TYR A 452 -6.79 -2.16 11.68
CA TYR A 452 -7.16 -3.31 12.50
C TYR A 452 -8.69 -3.51 12.48
N VAL A 453 -9.14 -4.76 12.28
CA VAL A 453 -10.54 -5.17 12.42
C VAL A 453 -10.63 -6.07 13.64
N ALA A 454 -11.56 -5.79 14.56
CA ALA A 454 -11.71 -6.54 15.79
C ALA A 454 -12.30 -7.93 15.53
N GLU A 455 -11.57 -8.99 15.88
CA GLU A 455 -12.07 -10.38 15.91
C GLU A 455 -12.70 -10.70 17.27
N GLY A 456 -13.76 -11.50 17.25
CA GLY A 456 -14.36 -12.12 18.44
C GLY A 456 -13.48 -13.23 19.02
N ASN A 457 -12.37 -12.84 19.66
CA ASN A 457 -11.78 -13.49 20.83
C ASN A 457 -10.63 -12.61 21.34
N HIS A 458 -10.83 -11.97 22.49
CA HIS A 458 -10.00 -10.87 22.99
C HIS A 458 -8.76 -11.30 23.78
N GLU A 459 -8.11 -12.41 23.39
CA GLU A 459 -7.18 -13.03 24.33
C GLU A 459 -5.84 -12.27 24.48
N HIS A 460 -5.22 -11.68 23.45
CA HIS A 460 -3.97 -10.91 23.64
C HIS A 460 -3.71 -9.85 22.55
N THR A 461 -3.13 -8.69 22.90
CA THR A 461 -2.63 -7.71 21.89
C THR A 461 -1.28 -8.18 21.35
N GLY A 462 -1.24 -8.77 20.14
CA GLY A 462 0.00 -9.16 19.46
C GLY A 462 0.95 -8.01 19.06
N ASP A 463 0.90 -6.87 19.75
CA ASP A 463 1.64 -5.64 19.41
C ASP A 463 3.16 -5.80 19.62
N ALA A 464 3.58 -6.49 20.69
CA ALA A 464 5.00 -6.77 20.93
C ALA A 464 5.55 -7.82 19.95
N ASP A 465 4.72 -8.76 19.49
CA ASP A 465 5.07 -9.71 18.43
C ASP A 465 5.21 -9.01 17.07
N ASP A 466 4.30 -8.08 16.75
CA ASP A 466 4.42 -7.24 15.55
C ASP A 466 5.69 -6.39 15.58
N ALA A 467 6.00 -5.75 16.72
CA ALA A 467 7.22 -4.98 16.91
C ALA A 467 8.47 -5.86 16.74
N ALA A 468 8.49 -7.04 17.37
CA ALA A 468 9.60 -7.99 17.26
C ALA A 468 9.77 -8.53 15.84
N ALA A 469 8.67 -8.82 15.14
CA ALA A 469 8.69 -9.22 13.74
C ALA A 469 9.27 -8.10 12.86
N LEU A 470 8.81 -6.86 13.02
CA LEU A 470 9.33 -5.69 12.30
C LEU A 470 10.83 -5.44 12.58
N ILE A 471 11.27 -5.58 13.84
CA ILE A 471 12.68 -5.42 14.19
C ILE A 471 13.55 -6.45 13.44
N ARG A 472 13.16 -7.73 13.49
CA ARG A 472 13.86 -8.81 12.78
C ARG A 472 13.85 -8.58 11.27
N LEU A 473 12.67 -8.21 10.74
CA LEU A 473 12.42 -7.89 9.33
C LEU A 473 13.46 -6.92 8.79
N LEU A 474 13.69 -5.83 9.52
CA LEU A 474 14.54 -4.73 9.09
C LEU A 474 16.03 -4.93 9.40
N GLY A 475 16.43 -6.10 9.90
CA GLY A 475 17.80 -6.35 10.32
C GLY A 475 18.26 -5.38 11.42
N ALA A 476 17.33 -4.94 12.27
CA ALA A 476 17.62 -4.00 13.34
C ALA A 476 18.18 -4.61 14.65
N PRO A 477 18.19 -5.93 14.92
CA PRO A 477 18.81 -6.44 16.14
C PRO A 477 20.33 -6.22 16.20
N PRO A 478 20.90 -5.90 17.37
CA PRO A 478 20.19 -5.43 18.56
C PRO A 478 19.87 -3.93 18.45
N CYS A 479 18.60 -3.55 18.64
CA CYS A 479 18.13 -2.17 18.55
C CYS A 479 17.92 -1.51 19.92
N ILE A 480 17.79 -0.19 19.93
CA ILE A 480 17.30 0.57 21.08
C ILE A 480 15.82 0.84 20.87
N LEU A 481 14.99 0.56 21.89
CA LEU A 481 13.59 0.95 21.85
C LEU A 481 13.41 2.36 22.41
N VAL A 482 12.60 3.18 21.76
CA VAL A 482 12.08 4.44 22.31
C VAL A 482 10.56 4.35 22.28
N ALA A 483 9.94 4.39 23.44
CA ALA A 483 8.53 4.06 23.58
C ALA A 483 7.80 5.12 24.42
N SER A 484 6.54 5.41 24.10
CA SER A 484 5.70 6.26 24.93
C SER A 484 4.38 5.60 25.31
N SER A 485 3.90 5.81 26.54
CA SER A 485 2.56 5.41 26.96
C SER A 485 2.27 3.93 26.71
N ALA A 486 1.22 3.58 25.97
CA ALA A 486 0.93 2.20 25.58
C ALA A 486 2.08 1.55 24.80
N GLY A 487 2.86 2.31 24.02
CA GLY A 487 4.10 1.82 23.41
C GLY A 487 5.15 1.43 24.44
N GLY A 488 5.17 2.07 25.62
CA GLY A 488 5.98 1.67 26.78
C GLY A 488 5.60 0.31 27.35
N ARG A 489 4.30 0.01 27.43
CA ARG A 489 3.84 -1.34 27.78
C ARG A 489 4.31 -2.37 26.75
N VAL A 490 4.13 -2.06 25.46
CA VAL A 490 4.57 -2.94 24.37
C VAL A 490 6.08 -3.19 24.42
N ALA A 491 6.88 -2.16 24.71
CA ALA A 491 8.32 -2.30 24.86
C ALA A 491 8.71 -3.22 26.02
N LEU A 492 8.06 -3.09 27.19
CA LEU A 492 8.31 -3.96 28.34
C LEU A 492 7.92 -5.42 28.04
N ASP A 493 6.77 -5.65 27.40
CA ASP A 493 6.35 -6.98 26.98
C ASP A 493 7.34 -7.61 25.97
N LEU A 494 7.82 -6.80 25.01
CA LEU A 494 8.84 -7.23 24.05
C LEU A 494 10.15 -7.60 24.73
N LEU A 495 10.61 -6.80 25.69
CA LEU A 495 11.83 -7.07 26.47
C LEU A 495 11.73 -8.41 27.23
N LEU A 496 10.57 -8.70 27.82
CA LEU A 496 10.33 -9.93 28.57
C LEU A 496 10.26 -11.17 27.66
N ARG A 497 9.63 -11.06 26.48
CA ARG A 497 9.32 -12.22 25.61
C ARG A 497 10.30 -12.44 24.47
N HIS A 498 11.04 -11.41 24.06
CA HIS A 498 12.00 -11.48 22.96
C HIS A 498 13.40 -11.01 23.41
N PRO A 499 13.98 -11.66 24.43
CA PRO A 499 15.33 -11.31 24.89
C PRO A 499 16.33 -11.47 23.74
N GLY A 500 17.18 -10.47 23.53
CA GLY A 500 18.22 -10.45 22.48
C GLY A 500 17.91 -9.57 21.25
N LEU A 501 16.67 -9.14 21.05
CA LEU A 501 16.37 -8.15 19.98
C LEU A 501 16.75 -6.71 20.37
N VAL A 502 16.79 -6.43 21.66
CA VAL A 502 16.89 -5.07 22.20
C VAL A 502 18.10 -4.98 23.13
N ARG A 503 18.95 -3.97 22.92
CA ARG A 503 20.12 -3.68 23.77
C ARG A 503 19.88 -2.58 24.80
N GLY A 504 18.77 -1.86 24.68
CA GLY A 504 18.39 -0.80 25.62
C GLY A 504 17.01 -0.24 25.32
N ALA A 505 16.35 0.34 26.31
CA ALA A 505 15.05 0.99 26.11
C ALA A 505 14.95 2.35 26.82
N VAL A 506 14.36 3.33 26.14
CA VAL A 506 13.89 4.60 26.72
C VAL A 506 12.36 4.55 26.78
N LEU A 507 11.82 4.53 27.99
CA LEU A 507 10.40 4.32 28.27
C LEU A 507 9.81 5.62 28.83
N ALA A 508 9.12 6.38 27.98
CA ALA A 508 8.44 7.61 28.37
C ALA A 508 7.03 7.31 28.87
N GLU A 509 6.75 7.62 30.13
CA GLU A 509 5.41 7.52 30.73
C GLU A 509 4.70 6.16 30.45
N PRO A 510 5.34 5.00 30.72
CA PRO A 510 4.80 3.70 30.33
C PRO A 510 3.42 3.45 30.96
N ALA A 511 2.44 3.01 30.16
CA ALA A 511 1.06 2.81 30.60
C ALA A 511 0.79 1.37 31.06
N VAL A 512 1.40 0.97 32.18
CA VAL A 512 1.21 -0.34 32.83
C VAL A 512 0.46 -0.16 34.15
N PHE A 513 -0.85 0.08 34.05
CA PHE A 513 -1.69 0.48 35.18
C PHE A 513 -1.74 -0.56 36.31
N GLU A 514 -1.43 -1.82 36.03
CA GLU A 514 -1.35 -2.90 37.01
C GLU A 514 -0.20 -2.72 38.02
N LEU A 515 0.78 -1.85 37.71
CA LEU A 515 1.91 -1.54 38.59
C LEU A 515 1.60 -0.44 39.62
N ASP A 516 0.45 0.23 39.53
CA ASP A 516 -0.02 1.20 40.52
C ASP A 516 -1.38 0.72 41.06
N PRO A 517 -1.42 -0.11 42.11
CA PRO A 517 -2.66 -0.69 42.62
C PRO A 517 -3.61 0.35 43.22
N ASP A 518 -3.10 1.53 43.62
CA ASP A 518 -3.87 2.59 44.24
C ASP A 518 -4.59 3.46 43.20
N GLU A 519 -3.87 3.94 42.19
CA GLU A 519 -4.38 4.89 41.19
C GLU A 519 -4.74 4.22 39.84
N GLY A 520 -4.11 3.09 39.52
CA GLY A 520 -4.26 2.39 38.24
C GLY A 520 -5.70 1.94 37.94
N PRO A 521 -6.34 1.15 38.83
CA PRO A 521 -7.74 0.74 38.67
C PRO A 521 -8.69 1.93 38.59
N ALA A 522 -8.47 2.97 39.40
CA ALA A 522 -9.29 4.18 39.41
C ALA A 522 -9.19 4.93 38.07
N PHE A 523 -7.99 5.10 37.54
CA PHE A 523 -7.76 5.73 36.24
C PHE A 523 -8.38 4.92 35.10
N GLN A 524 -8.21 3.59 35.08
CA GLN A 524 -8.80 2.73 34.07
C GLN A 524 -10.33 2.77 34.10
N ALA A 525 -10.93 2.78 35.28
CA ALA A 525 -12.38 2.92 35.44
C ALA A 525 -12.87 4.28 34.94
N ALA A 526 -12.17 5.36 35.29
CA ALA A 526 -12.49 6.71 34.81
C ALA A 526 -12.37 6.82 33.28
N ALA A 527 -11.29 6.30 32.70
CA ALA A 527 -11.05 6.28 31.25
C ALA A 527 -12.14 5.49 30.52
N ARG A 528 -12.43 4.25 30.97
CA ARG A 528 -13.48 3.40 30.39
C ARG A 528 -14.84 4.10 30.45
N SER A 529 -15.17 4.69 31.59
CA SER A 529 -16.43 5.39 31.82
C SER A 529 -16.58 6.63 30.94
N ALA A 530 -15.53 7.46 30.84
CA ALA A 530 -15.50 8.65 30.00
C ALA A 530 -15.60 8.30 28.51
N VAL A 531 -14.83 7.31 28.06
CA VAL A 531 -14.85 6.82 26.68
C VAL A 531 -16.21 6.23 26.32
N GLN A 532 -16.78 5.35 27.15
CA GLN A 532 -18.07 4.73 26.88
C GLN A 532 -19.21 5.74 26.77
N ARG A 533 -19.26 6.73 27.68
CA ARG A 533 -20.25 7.82 27.59
C ARG A 533 -20.08 8.61 26.29
N ALA A 534 -18.87 9.08 26.01
CA ALA A 534 -18.62 9.89 24.81
C ALA A 534 -18.86 9.10 23.51
N LEU A 535 -18.53 7.81 23.50
CA LEU A 535 -18.81 6.90 22.39
C LEU A 535 -20.32 6.76 22.15
N ALA A 536 -21.10 6.55 23.21
CA ALA A 536 -22.55 6.40 23.12
C ALA A 536 -23.25 7.70 22.68
N ASP A 537 -22.81 8.84 23.21
CA ASP A 537 -23.47 10.12 23.00
C ASP A 537 -23.08 10.79 21.67
N ARG A 538 -21.80 10.68 21.28
CA ARG A 538 -21.20 11.51 20.21
C ARG A 538 -20.28 10.74 19.26
N GLY A 539 -20.19 9.41 19.40
CA GLY A 539 -19.47 8.54 18.49
C GLY A 539 -17.95 8.42 18.73
N PRO A 540 -17.25 7.64 17.88
CA PRO A 540 -15.88 7.18 18.16
C PRO A 540 -14.81 8.29 18.23
N ARG A 541 -14.95 9.36 17.45
CA ARG A 541 -14.02 10.50 17.53
C ARG A 541 -14.17 11.26 18.85
N ALA A 542 -15.38 11.39 19.38
CA ALA A 542 -15.61 12.01 20.68
C ALA A 542 -15.09 11.16 21.85
N ALA A 543 -15.05 9.84 21.69
CA ALA A 543 -14.38 8.95 22.63
C ALA A 543 -12.88 9.23 22.71
N VAL A 544 -12.22 9.53 21.59
CA VAL A 544 -10.82 9.97 21.59
C VAL A 544 -10.65 11.29 22.35
N ASP A 545 -11.53 12.26 22.12
CA ASP A 545 -11.48 13.55 22.83
C ASP A 545 -11.59 13.35 24.34
N ALA A 546 -12.55 12.53 24.78
CA ALA A 546 -12.74 12.23 26.20
C ALA A 546 -11.54 11.52 26.83
N PHE A 547 -10.89 10.60 26.09
CA PHE A 547 -9.69 9.92 26.55
C PHE A 547 -8.48 10.86 26.61
N ALA A 548 -8.27 11.67 25.58
CA ALA A 548 -7.15 12.60 25.51
C ALA A 548 -7.23 13.68 26.60
N GLU A 549 -8.44 14.22 26.84
CA GLU A 549 -8.72 15.19 27.90
C GLU A 549 -8.43 14.64 29.30
N LEU A 550 -8.59 13.33 29.51
CA LEU A 550 -8.27 12.66 30.77
C LEU A 550 -6.76 12.46 30.94
N VAL A 551 -6.06 12.12 29.85
CA VAL A 551 -4.64 11.74 29.88
C VAL A 551 -3.73 12.98 29.98
N ASP A 552 -3.96 13.98 29.13
CA ASP A 552 -3.16 15.21 29.10
C ASP A 552 -4.01 16.40 28.59
N PRO A 553 -4.84 17.00 29.47
CA PRO A 553 -5.78 18.06 29.06
C PRO A 553 -5.05 19.32 28.57
N ALA A 554 -3.89 19.63 29.14
CA ALA A 554 -3.13 20.82 28.74
C ALA A 554 -2.61 20.66 27.32
N GLU A 555 -1.99 19.51 27.03
CA GLU A 555 -1.49 19.21 25.69
C GLU A 555 -2.63 19.12 24.67
N TRP A 556 -3.71 18.38 25.00
CA TRP A 556 -4.83 18.20 24.09
C TRP A 556 -5.53 19.50 23.70
N ARG A 557 -5.72 20.42 24.66
CA ARG A 557 -6.34 21.73 24.40
C ARG A 557 -5.44 22.65 23.59
N SER A 558 -4.12 22.52 23.74
CA SER A 558 -3.13 23.31 23.01
C SER A 558 -2.80 22.77 21.62
N ALA A 559 -3.12 21.49 21.35
CA ALA A 559 -2.85 20.85 20.07
C ALA A 559 -3.66 21.50 18.94
N GLU A 560 -3.01 21.68 17.79
CA GLU A 560 -3.66 22.13 16.57
C GLU A 560 -4.80 21.19 16.17
N GLU A 561 -5.86 21.73 15.56
CA GLU A 561 -7.04 20.95 15.18
C GLU A 561 -6.69 19.78 14.26
N GLU A 562 -5.75 19.98 13.34
CA GLU A 562 -5.25 18.92 12.45
C GLU A 562 -4.52 17.82 13.24
N GLY A 563 -3.73 18.21 14.24
CA GLY A 563 -3.10 17.28 15.17
C GLY A 563 -4.12 16.46 15.96
N ARG A 564 -5.19 17.09 16.43
CA ARG A 564 -6.31 16.42 17.11
C ARG A 564 -7.07 15.48 16.17
N ASN A 565 -7.33 15.90 14.94
CA ASN A 565 -8.01 15.08 13.94
C ASN A 565 -7.26 13.80 13.64
N ARG A 566 -5.95 13.87 13.39
CA ARG A 566 -5.11 12.67 13.20
C ARG A 566 -5.17 11.70 14.38
N ARG A 567 -5.28 12.20 15.62
CA ARG A 567 -5.41 11.36 16.81
C ARG A 567 -6.82 10.79 16.96
N ARG A 568 -7.86 11.57 16.63
CA ARG A 568 -9.26 11.12 16.57
C ARG A 568 -9.45 9.98 15.57
N ASP A 569 -8.72 10.01 14.47
CA ASP A 569 -8.77 8.95 13.46
C ASP A 569 -8.17 7.63 13.97
N ASN A 570 -7.33 7.68 15.01
CA ASN A 570 -6.83 6.49 15.73
C ASN A 570 -7.82 5.94 16.78
N HIS A 571 -9.11 6.31 16.72
CA HIS A 571 -10.14 5.72 17.58
C HIS A 571 -10.19 4.17 17.57
N PRO A 572 -9.90 3.43 16.47
CA PRO A 572 -9.90 1.97 16.51
C PRO A 572 -8.84 1.42 17.48
N ALA A 573 -7.65 2.03 17.54
CA ALA A 573 -6.62 1.66 18.51
C ALA A 573 -7.07 1.89 19.96
N LEU A 574 -7.79 2.98 20.23
CA LEU A 574 -8.37 3.25 21.55
C LEU A 574 -9.43 2.21 21.92
N LEU A 575 -10.35 1.90 21.01
CA LEU A 575 -11.41 0.92 21.26
C LEU A 575 -10.82 -0.49 21.48
N ARG A 576 -9.81 -0.86 20.69
CA ARG A 576 -9.05 -2.10 20.86
C ARG A 576 -8.38 -2.18 22.23
N LEU A 577 -7.74 -1.09 22.69
CA LEU A 577 -7.10 -1.05 24.01
C LEU A 577 -8.10 -1.36 25.14
N LEU A 578 -9.33 -0.84 25.04
CA LEU A 578 -10.35 -1.01 26.08
C LEU A 578 -10.99 -2.40 26.08
N GLN A 579 -10.92 -3.10 24.95
CA GLN A 579 -11.44 -4.46 24.78
C GLN A 579 -10.37 -5.54 25.05
N ALA A 580 -9.09 -5.19 24.92
CA ALA A 580 -7.99 -6.10 25.08
C ALA A 580 -7.83 -6.61 26.52
N GLN A 581 -7.47 -7.89 26.65
CA GLN A 581 -6.85 -8.44 27.84
C GLN A 581 -5.33 -8.50 27.60
N PRO A 582 -4.56 -7.52 28.08
CA PRO A 582 -3.13 -7.56 27.86
C PRO A 582 -2.47 -8.59 28.79
N VAL A 583 -1.33 -9.16 28.35
CA VAL A 583 -0.50 -10.00 29.21
C VAL A 583 -0.15 -9.21 30.48
N PRO A 584 -0.36 -9.76 31.69
CA PRO A 584 0.01 -9.08 32.93
C PRO A 584 1.51 -8.83 33.02
N ILE A 585 1.90 -7.60 33.34
CA ILE A 585 3.26 -7.20 33.69
C ILE A 585 3.24 -6.84 35.17
N THR A 586 4.01 -7.54 35.98
CA THR A 586 4.14 -7.30 37.43
C THR A 586 5.54 -6.78 37.75
N ALA A 587 5.70 -6.19 38.94
CA ALA A 587 6.99 -5.70 39.40
C ALA A 587 8.03 -6.82 39.44
N GLU A 588 7.66 -8.01 39.88
CA GLU A 588 8.53 -9.18 39.95
C GLU A 588 9.02 -9.60 38.56
N ARG A 589 8.14 -9.56 37.54
CA ARG A 589 8.55 -9.85 36.16
C ARG A 589 9.53 -8.81 35.64
N LEU A 590 9.41 -7.55 36.05
CA LEU A 590 10.35 -6.51 35.65
C LEU A 590 11.76 -6.71 36.24
N GLU A 591 11.88 -7.42 37.38
CA GLU A 591 13.18 -7.78 37.97
C GLU A 591 13.97 -8.76 37.09
N GLU A 592 13.29 -9.52 36.22
CA GLU A 592 13.90 -10.42 35.25
C GLU A 592 14.63 -9.67 34.11
N LEU A 593 14.39 -8.36 33.95
CA LEU A 593 14.96 -7.58 32.86
C LEU A 593 16.39 -7.15 33.16
N HIS A 594 17.34 -7.61 32.36
CA HIS A 594 18.75 -7.16 32.44
C HIS A 594 19.12 -6.13 31.38
N THR A 595 18.17 -5.79 30.50
CA THR A 595 18.39 -4.78 29.46
C THR A 595 18.40 -3.39 30.07
N PRO A 596 19.45 -2.57 29.86
CA PRO A 596 19.50 -1.21 30.40
C PRO A 596 18.27 -0.40 29.99
N CYS A 597 17.68 0.33 30.94
CA CYS A 597 16.49 1.14 30.70
C CYS A 597 16.64 2.56 31.26
N VAL A 598 16.09 3.54 30.55
CA VAL A 598 15.83 4.88 31.07
C VAL A 598 14.33 5.10 31.05
N VAL A 599 13.75 5.38 32.21
CA VAL A 599 12.34 5.75 32.34
C VAL A 599 12.25 7.26 32.37
N VAL A 600 11.47 7.85 31.48
CA VAL A 600 11.29 9.30 31.38
C VAL A 600 9.89 9.69 31.85
N MET A 601 9.82 10.69 32.71
CA MET A 601 8.57 11.16 33.32
C MET A 601 8.53 12.69 33.37
N GLY A 602 7.39 13.29 33.05
CA GLY A 602 7.13 14.71 33.18
C GLY A 602 6.66 15.10 34.58
N THR A 603 7.13 16.24 35.11
CA THR A 603 6.74 16.67 36.46
C THR A 603 5.31 17.20 36.56
N ARG A 604 4.62 17.39 35.44
CA ARG A 604 3.19 17.73 35.37
C ARG A 604 2.29 16.60 34.85
N THR A 605 2.83 15.39 34.64
CA THR A 605 2.03 14.21 34.25
C THR A 605 1.01 13.82 35.33
N HIS A 606 -0.02 13.06 34.93
CA HIS A 606 -1.02 12.53 35.87
C HIS A 606 -0.36 11.62 36.92
N ARG A 607 -0.86 11.66 38.15
CA ARG A 607 -0.27 10.93 39.30
C ARG A 607 -0.05 9.44 39.03
N VAL A 608 -1.00 8.80 38.35
CA VAL A 608 -0.90 7.38 37.95
C VAL A 608 0.33 7.07 37.10
N PHE A 609 0.66 7.90 36.10
CA PHE A 609 1.83 7.63 35.26
C PHE A 609 3.12 7.88 36.01
N ARG A 610 3.11 8.81 36.98
CA ARG A 610 4.23 9.01 37.91
C ARG A 610 4.47 7.81 38.82
N GLY A 611 3.41 7.25 39.39
CA GLY A 611 3.48 6.01 40.18
C GLY A 611 4.06 4.87 39.35
N ILE A 612 3.49 4.63 38.16
CA ILE A 612 3.95 3.58 37.24
C ILE A 612 5.42 3.79 36.85
N ALA A 613 5.83 5.00 36.43
CA ALA A 613 7.21 5.28 36.04
C ALA A 613 8.20 5.02 37.19
N THR A 614 7.82 5.37 38.42
CA THR A 614 8.62 5.12 39.62
C THR A 614 8.77 3.62 39.88
N VAL A 615 7.68 2.85 39.78
CA VAL A 615 7.71 1.39 39.95
C VAL A 615 8.54 0.73 38.85
N VAL A 616 8.33 1.08 37.58
CA VAL A 616 9.11 0.52 36.46
C VAL A 616 10.61 0.79 36.64
N ALA A 617 10.99 2.02 37.01
CA ALA A 617 12.39 2.36 37.24
C ALA A 617 12.99 1.68 38.49
N GLY A 618 12.18 1.47 39.53
CA GLY A 618 12.62 0.81 40.76
C GLY A 618 12.72 -0.72 40.64
N SER A 619 11.91 -1.34 39.80
CA SER A 619 11.87 -2.79 39.62
C SER A 619 12.87 -3.32 38.60
N ILE A 620 13.20 -2.56 37.55
CA ILE A 620 14.18 -3.01 36.53
C ILE A 620 15.61 -2.77 37.06
N PRO A 621 16.43 -3.84 37.23
CA PRO A 621 17.81 -3.70 37.69
C PRO A 621 18.63 -2.70 36.86
N GLY A 622 19.13 -1.66 37.54
CA GLY A 622 19.99 -0.65 36.91
C GLY A 622 19.26 0.36 36.01
N ALA A 623 17.92 0.36 35.99
CA ALA A 623 17.17 1.39 35.30
C ALA A 623 17.35 2.77 35.97
N ARG A 624 17.28 3.83 35.17
CA ARG A 624 17.34 5.22 35.67
C ARG A 624 16.01 5.91 35.43
N LEU A 625 15.52 6.63 36.44
CA LEU A 625 14.41 7.56 36.29
C LEU A 625 14.94 8.95 35.93
N VAL A 626 14.38 9.57 34.90
CA VAL A 626 14.69 10.94 34.46
C VAL A 626 13.41 11.77 34.47
N GLU A 627 13.43 12.86 35.23
CA GLU A 627 12.33 13.81 35.30
C GLU A 627 12.53 14.96 34.32
N MET A 628 11.51 15.24 33.50
CA MET A 628 11.45 16.39 32.61
C MET A 628 10.59 17.49 33.25
N ALA A 629 11.26 18.53 33.73
CA ALA A 629 10.63 19.65 34.41
C ALA A 629 9.60 20.33 33.49
N GLY A 630 8.36 20.48 33.98
CA GLY A 630 7.29 21.13 33.24
C GLY A 630 6.64 20.25 32.16
N ALA A 631 7.16 19.07 31.85
CA ALA A 631 6.53 18.21 30.85
C ALA A 631 5.26 17.52 31.38
N GLY A 632 4.29 17.34 30.48
CA GLY A 632 3.11 16.48 30.68
C GLY A 632 3.37 15.04 30.22
N HIS A 633 2.30 14.32 29.87
CA HIS A 633 2.37 12.92 29.45
C HIS A 633 3.11 12.74 28.10
N GLN A 634 2.98 13.72 27.20
CA GLN A 634 3.67 13.72 25.92
C GLN A 634 5.05 14.39 26.03
N THR A 635 5.94 13.84 26.87
CA THR A 635 7.27 14.42 27.19
C THR A 635 8.09 14.76 25.94
N TYR A 636 8.07 13.88 24.94
CA TYR A 636 8.79 14.01 23.67
C TYR A 636 8.23 15.06 22.70
N LEU A 637 7.01 15.56 22.93
CA LEU A 637 6.42 16.69 22.20
C LEU A 637 6.61 18.01 22.96
N HIS A 638 6.62 17.96 24.29
CA HIS A 638 6.72 19.15 25.12
C HIS A 638 8.09 19.83 25.01
N ASP A 639 9.16 19.05 25.20
CA ASP A 639 10.54 19.51 25.00
C ASP A 639 11.27 18.49 24.12
N PRO A 640 11.11 18.60 22.79
CA PRO A 640 11.60 17.60 21.87
C PRO A 640 13.14 17.54 21.82
N ASP A 641 13.83 18.64 22.12
CA ASP A 641 15.29 18.70 22.13
C ASP A 641 15.87 18.04 23.37
N ALA A 642 15.31 18.33 24.56
CA ALA A 642 15.72 17.65 25.78
C ALA A 642 15.45 16.13 25.72
N PHE A 643 14.29 15.73 25.18
CA PHE A 643 13.98 14.30 25.01
C PHE A 643 14.94 13.60 24.04
N ALA A 644 15.23 14.22 22.88
CA ALA A 644 16.20 13.69 21.93
C ALA A 644 17.60 13.58 22.55
N GLY A 645 17.99 14.56 23.39
CA GLY A 645 19.23 14.53 24.16
C GLY A 645 19.32 13.31 25.08
N ILE A 646 18.27 13.04 25.86
CA ILE A 646 18.18 11.85 26.73
C ILE A 646 18.35 10.56 25.91
N VAL A 647 17.65 10.44 24.78
CA VAL A 647 17.74 9.26 23.91
C VAL A 647 19.15 9.10 23.35
N ALA A 648 19.75 10.18 22.83
CA ALA A 648 21.07 10.15 22.22
C ALA A 648 22.17 9.84 23.23
N ASP A 649 22.13 10.43 24.43
CA ASP A 649 23.09 10.18 25.50
C ASP A 649 23.02 8.72 25.98
N PHE A 650 21.81 8.21 26.17
CA PHE A 650 21.60 6.81 26.50
C PHE A 650 22.14 5.88 25.41
N ALA A 651 21.81 6.15 24.14
CA ALA A 651 22.27 5.35 23.01
C ALA A 651 23.79 5.33 22.87
N ARG A 652 24.47 6.47 23.08
CA ARG A 652 25.94 6.56 23.07
C ARG A 652 26.56 5.82 24.26
N GLY A 653 25.98 5.90 25.45
CA GLY A 653 26.46 5.17 26.63
C GLY A 653 26.49 3.65 26.42
N LEU A 654 25.52 3.11 25.66
CA LEU A 654 25.46 1.70 25.27
C LEU A 654 26.47 1.29 24.19
N GLN A 655 27.03 2.25 23.45
CA GLN A 655 28.10 2.00 22.48
C GLN A 655 29.48 2.00 23.13
N LEU A 656 29.67 2.80 24.19
CA LEU A 656 30.95 2.96 24.88
C LEU A 656 31.21 1.89 25.95
N SER A 657 30.20 1.08 26.30
CA SER A 657 30.33 0.00 27.30
C SER A 657 31.01 -1.23 26.67
N PRO A 658 32.20 -1.67 27.15
CA PRO A 658 32.85 -2.87 26.64
C PRO A 658 32.14 -4.11 27.21
N GLN A 659 31.27 -4.74 26.41
CA GLN A 659 30.73 -6.04 26.78
C GLN A 659 31.77 -7.13 26.53
N GLY A 660 32.26 -7.70 27.64
CA GLY A 660 32.49 -9.14 27.82
C GLY A 660 33.34 -9.86 26.77
N THR A 661 34.53 -10.25 27.19
CA THR A 661 35.42 -11.23 26.55
C THR A 661 34.65 -12.44 26.00
N VAL A 662 34.32 -12.44 24.71
CA VAL A 662 34.11 -13.68 23.96
C VAL A 662 35.50 -14.16 23.59
N LYS A 663 35.87 -15.33 24.13
CA LYS A 663 37.11 -16.02 23.81
C LYS A 663 37.32 -16.06 22.30
N THR A 664 38.49 -15.58 21.90
CA THR A 664 39.15 -15.85 20.62
C THR A 664 38.94 -17.29 20.17
N LEU A 665 38.32 -17.46 19.01
CA LEU A 665 38.67 -18.56 18.11
C LEU A 665 39.54 -17.95 17.02
N GLU A 666 40.78 -18.41 17.00
CA GLU A 666 41.87 -17.93 16.17
C GLU A 666 41.52 -17.96 14.68
N SER A 667 41.90 -16.88 13.99
CA SER A 667 42.00 -16.86 12.54
C SER A 667 43.11 -17.82 12.11
N SER A 668 42.73 -18.98 11.56
CA SER A 668 43.60 -19.72 10.66
C SER A 668 43.17 -19.41 9.23
N SER A 669 44.07 -18.75 8.53
CA SER A 669 44.09 -18.57 7.10
C SER A 669 44.01 -19.93 6.40
N ARG A 670 42.99 -20.16 5.55
CA ARG A 670 43.10 -21.02 4.37
C ARG A 670 42.22 -20.50 3.24
N ASP A 671 42.90 -20.31 2.13
CA ASP A 671 42.47 -20.11 0.75
C ASP A 671 41.31 -21.02 0.25
N VAL A 672 40.63 -20.49 -0.80
CA VAL A 672 39.96 -21.19 -1.92
C VAL A 672 38.45 -21.53 -1.82
N ILE A 673 37.70 -20.94 -2.78
CA ILE A 673 36.34 -21.20 -3.30
C ILE A 673 36.38 -22.54 -4.11
N PRO A 674 35.38 -23.47 -4.12
CA PRO A 674 34.15 -23.24 -4.92
C PRO A 674 32.84 -24.03 -4.65
N SER A 675 31.76 -23.40 -5.14
CA SER A 675 30.49 -23.90 -5.75
C SER A 675 29.87 -25.24 -5.33
N PHE A 676 28.60 -25.19 -4.89
CA PHE A 676 27.42 -25.58 -5.69
C PHE A 676 26.20 -24.74 -5.28
#